data_AF-A0A2M7CR28-F1
#
_entry.id   AF-A0A2M7CR28-F1
#
_cell.length_a   1.000
_cell.length_b   1.000
_cell.length_c   1.000
_cell.angle_alpha   90.00
_cell.angle_beta   90.00
_cell.angle_gamma   90.00
#
_symmetry.space_group_name_H-M   'P 1'
#
loop_
_entity.id
_entity.type
_entity.pdbx_description
1 polymer ?
#
loop_
_entity_poly.entity_id
_entity_poly.type
_entity_poly.pdbx_seq_one_letter_code
_entity_poly.pdbx_strand_id
1 'polypeptide(L)'
;MALLKWLASPALLLGLALPAAHAGSIDESALLPVEQAFQLDAKAVTRGWIEFQFKVTPGYYLYRDRIKIAPTDALFKSNPLAFPPGEMKEDPNFGRMEVFHNDFTAKLTGAAADGATAVTFKVSYQGCADLGICYPPQHVQLTVALPAADATAALKSNPQPSAGLVIGAPAPTLNLLSGDVGQAPITFDPVANAALPLPPEVAFVFEAIADQPTELLLRFSMPKGYYLYRDHSSFALADADVGELGVPRWPTPQLFDDPEFGKVPVYFDVVEIPLSLARRHGAPGQIQLIGKFQGCESGGVCYPPMTRNLRVELPAATTEALAIAAARVQSELAQVTAQVTTPAPALAAANPAPAGVAASGLFKALLFALLGGLVLNLMPCVLPVLSLKAVSLAEAGETPETAHRHALWYTAGVMSTFALIGLLVLGLRAGGQALGWGFQLQQPLIVATMGYVMVVLGLGLSGVITLGSSLTNVGSGLATHSGARGDFFTGVLACVVASPCTAPFMGGALAFAFMQPALIAVLVFLALGFGLALPFLLIGFVPGLAHRLPKPGKWMETLKQVLAFPLYFTAVWLAWVLGHQRGADAMALWLVGAISLIAALWWWERGRYRANQSARVLGTGLLLLLTASSLWGVHRLPTVNPAASASNTVSTVYSESTLAALRAAHRTVFVNMTADWCLSCKVNERSTLGTERFRKLLQDTGTAYLKGDWTNEDPGVAAFLKQHGAVGVPLYVVYPGTGGAAFTLPTLLTPEILERALR
;
A
#
# COMPACT_ATOMS: atom_id res chain seq x y z
N MET A 1 -4.26 -30.17 -58.67
CA MET A 1 -3.02 -29.71 -59.32
C MET A 1 -3.27 -28.36 -59.98
N ALA A 2 -3.17 -27.24 -59.25
CA ALA A 2 -3.15 -25.86 -59.81
C ALA A 2 -2.88 -24.77 -58.74
N LEU A 3 -2.02 -24.99 -57.75
CA LEU A 3 -1.70 -23.95 -56.74
C LEU A 3 -0.25 -24.10 -56.24
N LEU A 4 0.68 -24.29 -57.19
CA LEU A 4 2.10 -24.45 -56.95
C LEU A 4 2.90 -23.61 -57.97
N LYS A 5 2.64 -22.29 -58.05
CA LYS A 5 3.36 -21.39 -58.98
C LYS A 5 3.63 -19.96 -58.48
N TRP A 6 3.51 -19.67 -57.18
CA TRP A 6 3.82 -18.32 -56.66
C TRP A 6 4.81 -18.35 -55.48
N LEU A 7 5.91 -19.08 -55.68
CA LEU A 7 7.14 -18.99 -54.89
C LEU A 7 8.29 -18.69 -55.85
N ALA A 8 8.46 -17.42 -56.21
CA ALA A 8 9.71 -16.85 -56.74
C ALA A 8 9.52 -15.33 -56.94
N SER A 9 9.91 -14.55 -55.93
CA SER A 9 10.55 -13.24 -56.06
C SER A 9 10.77 -12.66 -54.65
N PRO A 10 11.99 -12.80 -54.09
CA PRO A 10 12.44 -12.02 -52.95
C PRO A 10 12.90 -10.63 -53.46
N ALA A 11 12.92 -9.63 -52.57
CA ALA A 11 13.40 -8.26 -52.81
C ALA A 11 12.42 -7.28 -53.51
N LEU A 12 11.38 -6.84 -52.79
CA LEU A 12 10.93 -5.45 -52.81
C LEU A 12 9.93 -5.24 -51.66
N LEU A 13 10.41 -4.81 -50.49
CA LEU A 13 9.67 -4.07 -49.43
C LEU A 13 10.62 -3.78 -48.24
N LEU A 14 11.86 -3.43 -48.56
CA LEU A 14 12.75 -2.66 -47.69
C LEU A 14 12.69 -1.23 -48.25
N GLY A 15 11.96 -0.33 -47.60
CA GLY A 15 11.86 1.07 -48.08
C GLY A 15 10.49 1.69 -47.89
N LEU A 16 10.06 1.84 -46.63
CA LEU A 16 9.14 2.89 -46.17
C LEU A 16 9.40 3.11 -44.67
N ALA A 17 10.65 3.43 -44.36
CA ALA A 17 10.96 4.23 -43.18
C ALA A 17 10.52 5.66 -43.52
N LEU A 18 9.27 5.99 -43.18
CA LEU A 18 8.90 7.39 -43.01
C LEU A 18 9.73 7.95 -41.84
N PRO A 19 10.26 9.17 -41.95
CA PRO A 19 10.75 9.86 -40.79
C PRO A 19 9.52 10.07 -39.89
N ALA A 20 9.49 9.39 -38.74
CA ALA A 20 8.68 9.86 -37.65
C ALA A 20 9.12 11.30 -37.39
N ALA A 21 8.26 12.24 -37.75
CA ALA A 21 8.36 13.60 -37.25
C ALA A 21 8.58 13.48 -35.75
N HIS A 22 9.65 14.09 -35.26
CA HIS A 22 9.93 14.17 -33.85
C HIS A 22 8.74 14.89 -33.20
N ALA A 23 7.77 14.13 -32.69
CA ALA A 23 7.01 14.58 -31.55
C ALA A 23 8.03 14.64 -30.43
N GLY A 24 8.52 15.84 -30.14
CA GLY A 24 9.46 16.08 -29.06
C GLY A 24 8.94 15.35 -27.83
N SER A 25 9.77 14.47 -27.28
CA SER A 25 9.61 13.99 -25.92
C SER A 25 9.37 15.22 -25.05
N ILE A 26 8.18 15.32 -24.47
CA ILE A 26 7.86 16.35 -23.48
C ILE A 26 8.81 16.09 -22.33
N ASP A 27 9.75 17.01 -22.14
CA ASP A 27 10.77 16.90 -21.11
C ASP A 27 10.09 17.18 -19.76
N GLU A 28 9.75 16.12 -19.05
CA GLU A 28 9.12 16.17 -17.72
C GLU A 28 10.02 16.91 -16.71
N SER A 29 11.33 17.05 -17.01
CA SER A 29 12.29 17.81 -16.19
C SER A 29 12.16 19.34 -16.32
N ALA A 30 11.37 19.84 -17.28
CA ALA A 30 11.10 21.26 -17.47
C ALA A 30 9.84 21.75 -16.71
N LEU A 31 9.09 20.87 -16.05
CA LEU A 31 7.93 21.24 -15.26
C LEU A 31 8.34 21.84 -13.93
N LEU A 32 7.78 23.01 -13.61
CA LEU A 32 8.01 23.66 -12.33
C LEU A 32 7.26 22.92 -11.21
N PRO A 33 7.81 22.87 -9.99
CA PRO A 33 7.05 22.50 -8.80
C PRO A 33 5.78 23.35 -8.67
N VAL A 34 4.72 22.79 -8.09
CA VAL A 34 3.40 23.43 -8.01
C VAL A 34 3.46 24.79 -7.33
N GLU A 35 4.30 24.92 -6.30
CA GLU A 35 4.50 26.14 -5.51
C GLU A 35 5.24 27.22 -6.31
N GLN A 36 6.00 26.82 -7.34
CA GLN A 36 6.68 27.74 -8.26
C GLN A 36 5.80 28.07 -9.47
N ALA A 37 4.96 27.13 -9.92
CA ALA A 37 4.00 27.33 -11.00
C ALA A 37 2.84 28.25 -10.57
N PHE A 38 2.39 28.11 -9.32
CA PHE A 38 1.26 28.85 -8.76
C PHE A 38 1.60 29.35 -7.35
N GLN A 39 1.89 30.65 -7.24
CA GLN A 39 2.15 31.28 -5.95
C GLN A 39 0.87 31.95 -5.47
N LEU A 40 0.46 31.65 -4.24
CA LEU A 40 -0.75 32.19 -3.63
C LEU A 40 -0.37 33.05 -2.42
N ASP A 41 -0.82 34.30 -2.42
CA ASP A 41 -0.72 35.22 -1.30
C ASP A 41 -2.12 35.75 -0.93
N ALA A 42 -2.32 36.16 0.32
CA ALA A 42 -3.60 36.64 0.81
C ALA A 42 -3.43 37.81 1.77
N LYS A 43 -4.20 38.88 1.54
CA LYS A 43 -4.15 40.11 2.33
C LYS A 43 -5.53 40.63 2.68
N ALA A 44 -5.75 40.99 3.94
CA ALA A 44 -6.95 41.71 4.35
C ALA A 44 -6.80 43.19 3.97
N VAL A 45 -7.66 43.67 3.07
CA VAL A 45 -7.78 45.09 2.70
C VAL A 45 -8.58 45.82 3.78
N THR A 46 -9.64 45.19 4.27
CA THR A 46 -10.42 45.63 5.44
C THR A 46 -10.84 44.40 6.27
N ARG A 47 -11.44 44.60 7.45
CA ARG A 47 -11.97 43.49 8.26
C ARG A 47 -13.06 42.66 7.56
N GLY A 48 -13.67 43.17 6.50
CA GLY A 48 -14.69 42.48 5.71
C GLY A 48 -14.30 42.21 4.26
N TRP A 49 -13.06 42.47 3.86
CA TRP A 49 -12.58 42.29 2.49
C TRP A 49 -11.17 41.72 2.49
N ILE A 50 -11.05 40.50 1.97
CA ILE A 50 -9.79 39.78 1.82
C ILE A 50 -9.54 39.53 0.32
N GLU A 51 -8.34 39.87 -0.12
CA GLU A 51 -7.88 39.63 -1.48
C GLU A 51 -6.90 38.46 -1.50
N PHE A 52 -7.14 37.51 -2.40
CA PHE A 52 -6.29 36.37 -2.67
C PHE A 52 -5.62 36.58 -4.03
N GLN A 53 -4.31 36.79 -4.03
CA GLN A 53 -3.54 37.02 -5.24
C GLN A 53 -2.88 35.71 -5.68
N PHE A 54 -3.26 35.24 -6.86
CA PHE A 54 -2.64 34.12 -7.53
C PHE A 54 -1.66 34.66 -8.57
N LYS A 55 -0.39 34.30 -8.45
CA LYS A 55 0.59 34.49 -9.52
C LYS A 55 0.73 33.20 -10.31
N VAL A 56 0.55 33.31 -11.63
CA VAL A 56 0.55 32.18 -12.54
C VAL A 56 1.75 32.32 -13.46
N THR A 57 2.67 31.37 -13.41
CA THR A 57 3.87 31.40 -14.24
C THR A 57 3.51 31.21 -15.71
N PRO A 58 4.15 31.93 -16.67
CA PRO A 58 3.85 31.76 -18.09
C PRO A 58 3.97 30.31 -18.56
N GLY A 59 3.00 29.85 -19.36
CA GLY A 59 2.89 28.45 -19.79
C GLY A 59 2.09 27.55 -18.85
N TYR A 60 1.47 28.12 -17.81
CA TYR A 60 0.57 27.46 -16.88
C TYR A 60 -0.75 28.22 -16.77
N TYR A 61 -1.81 27.53 -16.31
CA TYR A 61 -3.10 28.14 -16.07
C TYR A 61 -3.87 27.47 -14.92
N LEU A 62 -4.73 28.24 -14.25
CA LEU A 62 -5.62 27.78 -13.19
C LEU A 62 -7.08 27.70 -13.66
N TYR A 63 -7.82 26.68 -13.22
CA TYR A 63 -9.26 26.57 -13.52
C TYR A 63 -10.08 27.40 -12.56
N ARG A 64 -10.92 28.31 -13.09
CA ARG A 64 -11.81 29.16 -12.29
C ARG A 64 -12.71 28.33 -11.36
N ASP A 65 -13.39 27.34 -11.92
CA ASP A 65 -14.38 26.52 -11.19
C ASP A 65 -13.77 25.54 -10.18
N ARG A 66 -12.43 25.41 -10.17
CA ARG A 66 -11.69 24.55 -9.23
C ARG A 66 -11.00 25.34 -8.14
N ILE A 67 -11.17 26.67 -8.09
CA ILE A 67 -10.71 27.51 -6.99
C ILE A 67 -11.84 27.63 -5.97
N LYS A 68 -11.60 27.11 -4.76
CA LYS A 68 -12.52 27.19 -3.63
C LYS A 68 -11.81 27.75 -2.41
N ILE A 69 -12.40 28.75 -1.80
CA ILE A 69 -11.87 29.40 -0.60
C ILE A 69 -12.96 29.37 0.46
N ALA A 70 -12.66 28.78 1.61
CA ALA A 70 -13.58 28.70 2.74
C ALA A 70 -12.86 29.03 4.05
N PRO A 71 -13.46 29.81 4.95
CA PRO A 71 -12.93 30.00 6.30
C PRO A 71 -12.98 28.69 7.09
N THR A 72 -11.91 28.33 7.78
CA THR A 72 -11.83 27.11 8.61
C THR A 72 -12.51 27.31 9.97
N ASP A 73 -12.51 28.55 10.45
CA ASP A 73 -13.09 28.93 11.74
C ASP A 73 -14.39 29.72 11.55
N ALA A 74 -15.34 29.62 12.50
CA ALA A 74 -16.58 30.40 12.50
C ALA A 74 -16.37 31.93 12.71
N LEU A 75 -15.11 32.38 12.67
CA LEU A 75 -14.65 33.75 12.90
C LEU A 75 -14.86 34.66 11.67
N PHE A 76 -15.23 34.13 10.51
CA PHE A 76 -15.50 34.94 9.32
C PHE A 76 -16.68 34.39 8.52
N LYS A 77 -17.74 35.20 8.37
CA LYS A 77 -18.89 34.87 7.51
C LYS A 77 -18.60 35.39 6.10
N SER A 78 -18.30 34.50 5.17
CA SER A 78 -17.94 34.84 3.79
C SER A 78 -19.15 34.89 2.84
N ASN A 79 -19.18 35.89 1.96
CA ASN A 79 -20.03 35.95 0.77
C ASN A 79 -19.43 35.12 -0.39
N PRO A 80 -20.15 34.92 -1.52
CA PRO A 80 -19.60 34.27 -2.70
C PRO A 80 -18.31 34.93 -3.19
N LEU A 81 -17.33 34.09 -3.54
CA LEU A 81 -16.03 34.53 -4.02
C LEU A 81 -16.17 35.20 -5.40
N ALA A 82 -15.67 36.44 -5.52
CA ALA A 82 -15.71 37.19 -6.77
C ALA A 82 -14.38 37.03 -7.52
N PHE A 83 -14.46 36.59 -8.77
CA PHE A 83 -13.32 36.43 -9.67
C PHE A 83 -13.35 37.49 -10.79
N PRO A 84 -12.18 37.91 -11.32
CA PRO A 84 -12.12 38.63 -12.59
C PRO A 84 -12.58 37.73 -13.75
N PRO A 85 -12.91 38.30 -14.92
CA PRO A 85 -13.23 37.51 -16.11
C PRO A 85 -12.02 36.65 -16.51
N GLY A 86 -12.25 35.35 -16.71
CA GLY A 86 -11.24 34.42 -17.21
C GLY A 86 -11.34 34.18 -18.71
N GLU A 87 -10.37 33.46 -19.27
CA GLU A 87 -10.34 33.08 -20.67
C GLU A 87 -11.02 31.72 -20.88
N MET A 88 -11.83 31.58 -21.94
CA MET A 88 -12.45 30.30 -22.28
C MET A 88 -11.46 29.43 -23.06
N LYS A 89 -11.01 28.33 -22.46
CA LYS A 89 -10.11 27.34 -23.07
C LYS A 89 -10.83 26.00 -23.25
N GLU A 90 -10.58 25.34 -24.38
CA GLU A 90 -10.99 23.96 -24.59
C GLU A 90 -9.85 23.04 -24.11
N ASP A 91 -10.06 22.42 -22.94
CA ASP A 91 -9.09 21.51 -22.33
C ASP A 91 -9.36 20.06 -22.78
N PRO A 92 -8.33 19.28 -23.18
CA PRO A 92 -8.50 17.89 -23.63
C PRO A 92 -9.11 16.95 -22.58
N ASN A 93 -8.94 17.24 -21.28
CA ASN A 93 -9.40 16.39 -20.19
C ASN A 93 -10.77 16.81 -19.65
N PHE A 94 -11.06 18.11 -19.63
CA PHE A 94 -12.25 18.67 -18.98
C PHE A 94 -13.22 19.40 -19.92
N GLY A 95 -12.89 19.51 -21.21
CA GLY A 95 -13.70 20.22 -22.20
C GLY A 95 -13.60 21.73 -22.04
N ARG A 96 -14.64 22.46 -22.43
CA ARG A 96 -14.64 23.92 -22.47
C ARG A 96 -14.77 24.51 -21.06
N MET A 97 -13.69 25.10 -20.56
CA MET A 97 -13.54 25.60 -19.19
C MET A 97 -13.05 27.06 -19.20
N GLU A 98 -13.37 27.81 -18.15
CA GLU A 98 -12.82 29.15 -17.93
C GLU A 98 -11.53 29.06 -17.09
N VAL A 99 -10.45 29.66 -17.57
CA VAL A 99 -9.10 29.54 -17.02
C VAL A 99 -8.41 30.89 -16.84
N PHE A 100 -7.40 30.93 -15.98
CA PHE A 100 -6.53 32.09 -15.76
C PHE A 100 -5.08 31.73 -16.08
N HIS A 101 -4.54 32.28 -17.17
CA HIS A 101 -3.11 32.17 -17.54
C HIS A 101 -2.23 33.23 -16.91
N ASN A 102 -2.82 34.36 -16.54
CA ASN A 102 -2.11 35.50 -15.97
C ASN A 102 -2.45 35.65 -14.49
N ASP A 103 -1.61 36.39 -13.78
CA ASP A 103 -1.84 36.79 -12.39
C ASP A 103 -3.24 37.40 -12.22
N PHE A 104 -3.95 36.98 -11.18
CA PHE A 104 -5.29 37.47 -10.90
C PHE A 104 -5.56 37.55 -9.40
N THR A 105 -6.53 38.39 -9.04
CA THR A 105 -6.94 38.61 -7.65
C THR A 105 -8.38 38.18 -7.45
N ALA A 106 -8.60 37.16 -6.62
CA ALA A 106 -9.93 36.76 -6.18
C ALA A 106 -10.32 37.54 -4.92
N LYS A 107 -11.53 38.09 -4.89
CA LYS A 107 -12.02 38.96 -3.82
C LYS A 107 -13.07 38.24 -2.98
N LEU A 108 -12.79 38.09 -1.70
CA LEU A 108 -13.71 37.52 -0.73
C LEU A 108 -14.22 38.62 0.19
N THR A 109 -15.50 38.94 0.08
CA THR A 109 -16.18 39.86 1.00
C THR A 109 -16.88 39.09 2.11
N GLY A 110 -17.04 39.69 3.27
CA GLY A 110 -17.66 39.03 4.42
C GLY A 110 -17.66 39.89 5.67
N ALA A 111 -17.94 39.25 6.81
CA ALA A 111 -17.90 39.88 8.12
C ALA A 111 -17.05 39.04 9.09
N ALA A 112 -15.98 39.63 9.61
CA ALA A 112 -15.19 39.05 10.69
C ALA A 112 -15.92 39.18 12.04
N ALA A 113 -15.74 38.20 12.92
CA ALA A 113 -16.24 38.24 14.28
C ALA A 113 -15.58 39.34 15.12
N ASP A 114 -16.31 39.86 16.10
CA ASP A 114 -15.81 40.88 17.02
C ASP A 114 -14.62 40.33 17.82
N GLY A 115 -13.49 41.05 17.81
CA GLY A 115 -12.25 40.63 18.46
C GLY A 115 -11.32 39.72 17.64
N ALA A 116 -11.69 39.30 16.43
CA ALA A 116 -10.80 38.50 15.58
C ALA A 116 -9.58 39.33 15.13
N THR A 117 -8.37 38.84 15.39
CA THR A 117 -7.09 39.46 14.97
C THR A 117 -6.49 38.77 13.74
N ALA A 118 -6.86 37.52 13.48
CA ALA A 118 -6.52 36.78 12.27
C ALA A 118 -7.64 35.77 11.92
N VAL A 119 -7.71 35.36 10.65
CA VAL A 119 -8.66 34.35 10.17
C VAL A 119 -7.94 33.34 9.30
N THR A 120 -8.19 32.06 9.53
CA THR A 120 -7.63 30.95 8.75
C THR A 120 -8.57 30.54 7.62
N PHE A 121 -8.04 30.45 6.39
CA PHE A 121 -8.77 30.01 5.20
C PHE A 121 -8.18 28.72 4.66
N LYS A 122 -9.06 27.77 4.32
CA LYS A 122 -8.75 26.62 3.49
C LYS A 122 -8.95 27.01 2.03
N VAL A 123 -7.85 27.03 1.27
CA VAL A 123 -7.83 27.33 -0.16
C VAL A 123 -7.55 26.05 -0.93
N SER A 124 -8.41 25.74 -1.89
CA SER A 124 -8.22 24.66 -2.84
C SER A 124 -8.19 25.20 -4.25
N TYR A 125 -7.22 24.77 -5.05
CA TYR A 125 -7.07 25.18 -6.44
C TYR A 125 -6.45 24.06 -7.28
N GLN A 126 -6.65 24.13 -8.59
CA GLN A 126 -6.07 23.19 -9.54
C GLN A 126 -5.71 23.92 -10.83
N GLY A 127 -4.56 23.57 -11.41
CA GLY A 127 -4.08 24.11 -12.67
C GLY A 127 -3.32 23.08 -13.49
N CYS A 128 -3.00 23.44 -14.73
CA CYS A 128 -2.24 22.61 -15.65
C CYS A 128 -1.16 23.44 -16.35
N ALA A 129 -0.16 22.75 -16.89
CA ALA A 129 0.73 23.31 -17.89
C ALA A 129 0.01 23.32 -19.26
N ASP A 130 0.32 24.31 -20.10
CA ASP A 130 -0.16 24.36 -21.49
C ASP A 130 0.31 23.15 -22.34
N LEU A 131 1.31 22.41 -21.84
CA LEU A 131 1.78 21.13 -22.38
C LEU A 131 0.80 19.96 -22.15
N GLY A 132 -0.36 20.21 -21.53
CA GLY A 132 -1.43 19.22 -21.33
C GLY A 132 -1.29 18.36 -20.08
N ILE A 133 -0.34 18.68 -19.20
CA ILE A 133 -0.12 17.97 -17.92
C ILE A 133 -0.76 18.78 -16.79
N CYS A 134 -1.71 18.15 -16.10
CA CYS A 134 -2.47 18.76 -15.01
C CYS A 134 -1.94 18.34 -13.65
N TYR A 135 -1.80 19.31 -12.74
CA TYR A 135 -1.44 19.03 -11.36
C TYR A 135 -2.65 18.50 -10.57
N PRO A 136 -2.44 17.66 -9.54
CA PRO A 136 -3.52 17.27 -8.64
C PRO A 136 -4.05 18.49 -7.85
N PRO A 137 -5.31 18.45 -7.38
CA PRO A 137 -5.87 19.54 -6.57
C PRO A 137 -5.04 19.81 -5.32
N GLN A 138 -4.70 21.08 -5.12
CA GLN A 138 -3.94 21.54 -3.96
C GLN A 138 -4.90 21.94 -2.85
N HIS A 139 -4.44 21.79 -1.60
CA HIS A 139 -5.15 22.20 -0.39
C HIS A 139 -4.18 22.91 0.54
N VAL A 140 -4.27 24.23 0.63
CA VAL A 140 -3.40 25.07 1.45
C VAL A 140 -4.24 25.75 2.53
N GLN A 141 -3.67 25.92 3.73
CA GLN A 141 -4.26 26.74 4.78
C GLN A 141 -3.47 28.05 4.89
N LEU A 142 -4.17 29.18 4.88
CA LEU A 142 -3.57 30.51 4.97
C LEU A 142 -4.22 31.28 6.12
N THR A 143 -3.39 31.80 7.02
CA THR A 143 -3.83 32.67 8.12
C THR A 143 -3.59 34.12 7.74
N VAL A 144 -4.68 34.88 7.61
CA VAL A 144 -4.64 36.29 7.23
C VAL A 144 -4.87 37.16 8.46
N ALA A 145 -3.90 38.02 8.78
CA ALA A 145 -4.04 39.02 9.84
C ALA A 145 -5.07 40.09 9.43
N LEU A 146 -6.00 40.41 10.32
CA LEU A 146 -7.01 41.45 10.10
C LEU A 146 -6.52 42.80 10.63
N PRO A 147 -6.82 43.92 9.94
CA PRO A 147 -6.51 45.24 10.45
C PRO A 147 -7.27 45.51 11.77
N ALA A 148 -6.66 46.33 12.63
CA ALA A 148 -7.26 46.73 13.90
C ALA A 148 -8.66 47.30 13.68
N ALA A 149 -9.60 46.97 14.56
CA ALA A 149 -10.95 47.53 14.50
C ALA A 149 -10.88 49.05 14.74
N ASP A 150 -11.17 49.84 13.72
CA ASP A 150 -11.27 51.29 13.89
C ASP A 150 -12.41 51.58 14.87
N ALA A 151 -12.04 52.19 16.01
CA ALA A 151 -12.95 52.75 16.98
C ALA A 151 -13.61 54.02 16.41
N THR A 152 -14.51 53.86 15.43
CA THR A 152 -15.28 54.96 14.83
C THR A 152 -16.80 54.73 14.86
N ALA A 153 -17.29 53.97 15.84
CA ALA A 153 -18.73 53.83 16.12
C ALA A 153 -19.15 54.18 17.57
N ALA A 154 -18.27 54.75 18.40
CA ALA A 154 -18.58 55.10 19.79
C ALA A 154 -18.01 56.45 20.22
N LEU A 155 -18.34 57.54 19.52
CA LEU A 155 -18.12 58.91 19.99
C LEU A 155 -19.34 59.78 19.64
N LYS A 156 -20.40 59.66 20.46
CA LYS A 156 -21.40 60.73 20.70
C LYS A 156 -21.79 60.74 22.18
N SER A 157 -20.92 61.31 23.01
CA SER A 157 -21.29 62.09 24.22
C SER A 157 -20.02 62.64 24.91
N ASN A 158 -19.74 63.91 24.60
CA ASN A 158 -19.06 64.99 25.35
C ASN A 158 -18.86 64.81 26.89
N PRO A 159 -18.05 65.65 27.59
CA PRO A 159 -16.67 66.11 27.34
C PRO A 159 -15.76 66.26 28.62
N GLN A 160 -14.44 66.27 28.42
CA GLN A 160 -13.40 67.09 29.14
C GLN A 160 -13.11 66.85 30.66
N PRO A 161 -11.98 67.37 31.23
CA PRO A 161 -10.58 66.98 31.00
C PRO A 161 -9.74 66.86 32.30
N SER A 162 -8.46 66.49 32.15
CA SER A 162 -7.24 66.92 32.89
C SER A 162 -6.37 65.71 33.22
N ALA A 163 -5.04 65.74 33.27
CA ALA A 163 -3.96 66.58 32.79
C ALA A 163 -2.67 65.83 33.20
N GLY A 164 -1.55 66.00 32.47
CA GLY A 164 -0.23 65.46 32.85
C GLY A 164 0.45 64.71 31.69
N LEU A 165 1.21 65.33 30.77
CA LEU A 165 2.58 65.88 30.91
C LEU A 165 3.57 64.72 31.26
N VAL A 166 4.57 64.29 30.48
CA VAL A 166 5.79 64.98 30.01
C VAL A 166 6.70 63.99 29.21
N ILE A 167 7.18 64.42 28.03
CA ILE A 167 8.56 64.37 27.43
C ILE A 167 9.29 62.99 27.34
N GLY A 168 9.93 62.57 26.24
CA GLY A 168 10.35 63.29 25.04
C GLY A 168 10.97 62.42 23.92
N ALA A 169 11.19 63.07 22.79
CA ALA A 169 11.96 62.65 21.61
C ALA A 169 13.47 63.04 21.80
N PRO A 170 14.44 62.70 20.92
CA PRO A 170 14.31 62.37 19.49
C PRO A 170 15.24 61.26 18.91
N ALA A 171 15.03 60.93 17.64
CA ALA A 171 15.98 60.27 16.71
C ALA A 171 17.26 61.14 16.49
N PRO A 172 18.36 60.76 15.77
CA PRO A 172 18.46 59.85 14.61
C PRO A 172 19.83 59.11 14.41
N THR A 173 20.03 58.53 13.21
CA THR A 173 21.29 58.37 12.40
C THR A 173 21.82 56.97 12.06
N LEU A 174 22.06 56.82 10.75
CA LEU A 174 22.78 55.77 10.01
C LEU A 174 24.26 55.71 10.43
N ASN A 175 24.85 54.51 10.51
CA ASN A 175 26.29 54.35 10.34
C ASN A 175 26.63 53.04 9.59
N LEU A 176 27.51 53.17 8.60
CA LEU A 176 28.05 52.13 7.72
C LEU A 176 29.46 51.73 8.19
N LEU A 177 29.85 50.49 7.89
CA LEU A 177 31.21 49.88 7.90
C LEU A 177 31.78 49.39 9.26
N SER A 178 31.81 48.06 9.44
CA SER A 178 33.05 47.24 9.51
C SER A 178 32.77 45.80 9.97
N GLY A 179 33.19 44.81 9.17
CA GLY A 179 33.95 43.61 9.59
C GLY A 179 33.36 42.58 10.58
N ASP A 180 32.92 41.46 10.00
CA ASP A 180 33.27 40.07 10.34
C ASP A 180 32.66 39.32 11.57
N VAL A 181 32.27 38.08 11.25
CA VAL A 181 31.89 36.89 12.06
C VAL A 181 31.16 37.05 13.40
N GLY A 182 29.94 36.49 13.45
CA GLY A 182 29.45 35.75 14.63
C GLY A 182 28.14 36.23 15.26
N GLN A 183 27.14 35.33 15.23
CA GLN A 183 26.05 35.19 16.21
C GLN A 183 25.05 36.35 16.40
N ALA A 184 23.80 36.12 15.97
CA ALA A 184 22.62 36.77 16.53
C ALA A 184 21.39 35.82 16.41
N PRO A 185 20.37 35.98 17.28
CA PRO A 185 19.75 34.88 18.00
C PRO A 185 18.53 34.29 17.30
N ILE A 186 18.38 32.98 17.45
CA ILE A 186 17.17 32.24 17.07
C ILE A 186 16.15 32.45 18.20
N THR A 187 15.18 33.35 17.98
CA THR A 187 13.95 33.38 18.77
C THR A 187 12.93 32.47 18.11
N PHE A 188 12.67 31.32 18.73
CA PHE A 188 11.51 30.49 18.43
C PHE A 188 10.27 31.14 19.03
N ASP A 189 9.28 31.44 18.18
CA ASP A 189 7.89 31.50 18.64
C ASP A 189 7.06 30.46 17.84
N PRO A 190 6.31 29.58 18.52
CA PRO A 190 5.67 28.41 17.93
C PRO A 190 4.22 28.71 17.52
N VAL A 191 3.71 28.01 16.49
CA VAL A 191 2.41 27.30 16.50
C VAL A 191 2.12 26.65 15.12
N ALA A 192 1.98 25.32 15.20
CA ALA A 192 1.18 24.40 14.38
C ALA A 192 1.52 24.16 12.90
N ASN A 193 2.57 23.36 12.70
CA ASN A 193 2.57 22.32 11.68
C ASN A 193 1.43 21.32 11.96
N ALA A 194 0.68 20.91 10.93
CA ALA A 194 -0.03 19.63 10.97
C ALA A 194 1.04 18.52 10.94
N ALA A 195 1.53 18.17 12.14
CA ALA A 195 2.58 17.21 12.34
C ALA A 195 2.10 15.81 11.93
N LEU A 196 2.98 15.05 11.28
CA LEU A 196 2.82 13.62 11.14
C LEU A 196 2.78 12.96 12.53
N PRO A 197 2.09 11.81 12.68
CA PRO A 197 2.03 11.11 13.95
C PRO A 197 3.44 10.88 14.51
N LEU A 198 3.67 11.29 15.74
CA LEU A 198 4.96 11.24 16.42
C LEU A 198 5.43 9.78 16.55
N PRO A 199 6.74 9.49 16.56
CA PRO A 199 7.21 8.16 16.92
C PRO A 199 6.65 7.71 18.28
N PRO A 200 6.31 6.43 18.48
CA PRO A 200 5.68 5.94 19.72
C PRO A 200 6.50 6.24 20.98
N GLU A 201 7.83 6.29 20.87
CA GLU A 201 8.76 6.65 21.95
C GLU A 201 8.57 8.09 22.45
N VAL A 202 8.19 8.99 21.53
CA VAL A 202 7.99 10.41 21.80
C VAL A 202 6.53 10.70 22.13
N ALA A 203 5.62 9.96 21.52
CA ALA A 203 4.18 10.06 21.76
C ALA A 203 3.79 9.52 23.15
N PHE A 204 4.46 8.46 23.62
CA PHE A 204 4.17 7.80 24.89
C PHE A 204 5.45 7.56 25.68
N VAL A 205 5.91 8.61 26.38
CA VAL A 205 7.05 8.51 27.28
C VAL A 205 6.58 7.78 28.54
N PHE A 206 7.11 6.58 28.78
CA PHE A 206 6.77 5.74 29.92
C PHE A 206 7.96 5.64 30.88
N GLU A 207 7.73 6.03 32.13
CA GLU A 207 8.72 6.02 33.21
C GLU A 207 8.16 5.24 34.40
N ALA A 208 9.07 4.62 35.17
CA ALA A 208 8.74 3.94 36.41
C ALA A 208 9.72 4.40 37.48
N ILE A 209 9.19 5.05 38.51
CA ILE A 209 9.97 5.70 39.57
C ILE A 209 9.70 4.93 40.88
N ALA A 210 10.74 4.61 41.63
CA ALA A 210 10.59 4.06 42.97
C ALA A 210 10.25 5.19 43.95
N ASP A 211 8.95 5.40 44.21
CA ASP A 211 8.48 6.43 45.15
C ASP A 211 8.75 5.99 46.60
N GLN A 212 8.63 4.68 46.87
CA GLN A 212 8.95 4.06 48.16
C GLN A 212 9.66 2.71 47.96
N PRO A 213 10.28 2.10 49.00
CA PRO A 213 10.93 0.80 48.88
C PRO A 213 10.02 -0.34 48.40
N THR A 214 8.69 -0.15 48.47
CA THR A 214 7.64 -1.11 48.12
C THR A 214 6.51 -0.50 47.27
N GLU A 215 6.74 0.66 46.65
CA GLU A 215 5.77 1.32 45.78
C GLU A 215 6.45 1.95 44.56
N LEU A 216 5.87 1.70 43.38
CA LEU A 216 6.31 2.25 42.11
C LEU A 216 5.31 3.30 41.63
N LEU A 217 5.80 4.46 41.22
CA LEU A 217 5.01 5.46 40.51
C LEU A 217 5.26 5.30 39.00
N LEU A 218 4.24 4.83 38.29
CA LEU A 218 4.29 4.72 36.84
C LEU A 218 3.79 6.02 36.22
N ARG A 219 4.62 6.66 35.41
CA ARG A 219 4.29 7.94 34.78
C ARG A 219 4.28 7.79 33.26
N PHE A 220 3.16 8.18 32.65
CA PHE A 220 3.07 8.38 31.22
C PHE A 220 2.99 9.86 30.91
N SER A 221 3.78 10.32 29.94
CA SER A 221 3.73 11.68 29.41
C SER A 221 3.49 11.63 27.91
N MET A 222 2.43 12.30 27.46
CA MET A 222 1.95 12.32 26.08
C MET A 222 1.80 13.78 25.61
N PRO A 223 2.23 14.11 24.39
CA PRO A 223 2.00 15.42 23.78
C PRO A 223 0.50 15.69 23.55
N LYS A 224 0.14 16.96 23.32
CA LYS A 224 -1.24 17.34 23.00
C LYS A 224 -1.73 16.58 21.77
N GLY A 225 -2.94 16.01 21.87
CA GLY A 225 -3.55 15.22 20.81
C GLY A 225 -3.21 13.73 20.85
N TYR A 226 -2.56 13.23 21.91
CA TYR A 226 -2.29 11.81 22.13
C TYR A 226 -2.96 11.34 23.43
N TYR A 227 -3.48 10.10 23.41
CA TYR A 227 -4.12 9.50 24.58
C TYR A 227 -3.78 8.03 24.78
N LEU A 228 -3.75 7.63 26.05
CA LEU A 228 -3.47 6.28 26.52
C LEU A 228 -4.76 5.57 26.94
N TYR A 229 -4.94 4.31 26.51
CA TYR A 229 -6.06 3.48 26.95
C TYR A 229 -5.81 2.91 28.35
N ARG A 230 -6.80 3.06 29.24
CA ARG A 230 -6.77 2.44 30.56
C ARG A 230 -6.76 0.91 30.47
N ASP A 231 -7.72 0.35 29.76
CA ASP A 231 -8.01 -1.09 29.79
C ASP A 231 -7.08 -1.92 28.91
N HIS A 232 -6.23 -1.27 28.11
CA HIS A 232 -5.22 -1.88 27.26
C HIS A 232 -3.80 -1.73 27.84
N SER A 233 -3.70 -1.38 29.12
CA SER A 233 -2.44 -1.15 29.83
C SER A 233 -2.26 -2.17 30.97
N SER A 234 -1.14 -2.89 30.96
CA SER A 234 -0.79 -3.93 31.93
C SER A 234 0.69 -3.89 32.31
N PHE A 235 1.00 -4.30 33.54
CA PHE A 235 2.35 -4.21 34.11
C PHE A 235 2.73 -5.54 34.76
N ALA A 236 3.96 -5.98 34.53
CA ALA A 236 4.50 -7.22 35.06
C ALA A 236 5.96 -7.06 35.46
N LEU A 237 6.45 -7.88 36.40
CA LEU A 237 7.88 -8.02 36.65
C LEU A 237 8.44 -9.04 35.65
N ALA A 238 9.63 -8.77 35.10
CA ALA A 238 10.32 -9.73 34.24
C ALA A 238 10.80 -10.96 35.01
N ASP A 239 11.06 -10.79 36.31
CA ASP A 239 11.52 -11.83 37.22
C ASP A 239 10.51 -11.99 38.37
N ALA A 240 9.87 -13.16 38.44
CA ALA A 240 8.87 -13.49 39.45
C ALA A 240 9.49 -13.80 40.83
N ASP A 241 10.80 -14.05 40.88
CA ASP A 241 11.52 -14.32 42.14
C ASP A 241 11.78 -13.03 42.94
N VAL A 242 11.64 -11.87 42.30
CA VAL A 242 11.79 -10.55 42.93
C VAL A 242 10.61 -10.21 43.84
N GLY A 243 9.39 -10.59 43.45
CA GLY A 243 8.17 -10.20 44.16
C GLY A 243 6.91 -10.28 43.29
N GLU A 244 5.83 -9.72 43.82
CA GLU A 244 4.52 -9.62 43.16
C GLU A 244 4.05 -8.17 43.10
N LEU A 245 3.41 -7.80 41.99
CA LEU A 245 2.80 -6.48 41.82
C LEU A 245 1.35 -6.50 42.29
N GLY A 246 0.94 -5.42 42.93
CA GLY A 246 -0.45 -5.15 43.28
C GLY A 246 -1.27 -4.67 42.09
N VAL A 247 -2.42 -4.07 42.38
CA VAL A 247 -3.33 -3.56 41.35
C VAL A 247 -2.96 -2.12 41.01
N PRO A 248 -2.80 -1.75 39.71
CA PRO A 248 -2.50 -0.37 39.33
C PRO A 248 -3.63 0.58 39.74
N ARG A 249 -3.30 1.62 40.50
CA ARG A 249 -4.27 2.62 40.98
C ARG A 249 -4.44 3.74 39.96
N TRP A 250 -5.30 3.50 38.98
CA TRP A 250 -5.61 4.47 37.95
C TRP A 250 -6.39 5.69 38.49
N PRO A 251 -6.05 6.93 38.08
CA PRO A 251 -6.86 8.10 38.38
C PRO A 251 -8.18 8.08 37.60
N THR A 252 -9.08 9.05 37.85
CA THR A 252 -10.37 9.11 37.14
C THR A 252 -10.16 9.28 35.63
N PRO A 253 -10.64 8.35 34.78
CA PRO A 253 -10.43 8.43 33.34
C PRO A 253 -11.35 9.47 32.69
N GLN A 254 -10.93 9.99 31.54
CA GLN A 254 -11.81 10.75 30.65
C GLN A 254 -12.47 9.77 29.68
N LEU A 255 -13.79 9.89 29.47
CA LEU A 255 -14.49 9.10 28.45
C LEU A 255 -14.29 9.77 27.09
N PHE A 256 -13.60 9.09 26.18
CA PHE A 256 -13.34 9.57 24.82
C PHE A 256 -14.02 8.65 23.81
N ASP A 257 -14.67 9.25 22.81
CA ASP A 257 -15.31 8.51 21.73
C ASP A 257 -14.28 8.27 20.62
N ASP A 258 -13.63 7.12 20.69
CA ASP A 258 -12.59 6.72 19.76
C ASP A 258 -13.19 6.18 18.44
N PRO A 259 -12.69 6.60 17.26
CA PRO A 259 -13.21 6.12 15.97
C PRO A 259 -13.11 4.60 15.74
N GLU A 260 -12.17 3.92 16.41
CA GLU A 260 -11.88 2.49 16.27
C GLU A 260 -12.56 1.65 17.37
N PHE A 261 -12.60 2.16 18.62
CA PHE A 261 -13.05 1.43 19.80
C PHE A 261 -14.34 1.98 20.46
N GLY A 262 -14.89 3.09 19.98
CA GLY A 262 -16.07 3.75 20.55
C GLY A 262 -15.76 4.44 21.89
N LYS A 263 -16.74 4.55 22.79
CA LYS A 263 -16.56 5.22 24.09
C LYS A 263 -15.69 4.41 25.03
N VAL A 264 -14.44 4.85 25.22
CA VAL A 264 -13.43 4.17 26.02
C VAL A 264 -12.81 5.11 27.06
N PRO A 265 -12.41 4.59 28.24
CA PRO A 265 -11.71 5.38 29.25
C PRO A 265 -10.25 5.61 28.85
N VAL A 266 -9.86 6.88 28.70
CA VAL A 266 -8.52 7.29 28.25
C VAL A 266 -7.90 8.35 29.16
N TYR A 267 -6.59 8.56 28.99
CA TYR A 267 -5.83 9.65 29.62
C TYR A 267 -5.07 10.46 28.58
N PHE A 268 -5.07 11.78 28.77
CA PHE A 268 -4.31 12.74 27.96
C PHE A 268 -3.19 13.35 28.81
N ASP A 269 -2.25 14.02 28.15
CA ASP A 269 -1.17 14.82 28.74
C ASP A 269 -0.24 14.04 29.68
N VAL A 270 -0.57 13.91 30.97
CA VAL A 270 0.23 13.16 31.94
C VAL A 270 -0.68 12.31 32.80
N VAL A 271 -0.34 11.03 32.98
CA VAL A 271 -1.01 10.15 33.93
C VAL A 271 -0.01 9.46 34.85
N GLU A 272 -0.27 9.53 36.14
CA GLU A 272 0.52 8.91 37.20
C GLU A 272 -0.30 7.79 37.85
N ILE A 273 0.29 6.60 37.91
CA ILE A 273 -0.39 5.36 38.32
C ILE A 273 0.47 4.73 39.41
N PRO A 274 0.10 4.91 40.69
CA PRO A 274 0.76 4.23 41.79
C PRO A 274 0.52 2.71 41.70
N LEU A 275 1.59 1.94 41.88
CA LEU A 275 1.60 0.49 41.79
C LEU A 275 2.33 -0.10 42.99
N SER A 276 1.61 -0.84 43.83
CA SER A 276 2.18 -1.49 45.01
C SER A 276 3.10 -2.66 44.60
N LEU A 277 4.20 -2.87 45.31
CA LEU A 277 5.17 -3.93 45.05
C LEU A 277 5.48 -4.73 46.33
N ALA A 278 5.10 -6.00 46.35
CA ALA A 278 5.44 -6.95 47.40
C ALA A 278 6.77 -7.64 47.08
N ARG A 279 7.86 -7.12 47.63
CA ARG A 279 9.22 -7.65 47.41
C ARG A 279 9.50 -8.84 48.34
N ARG A 280 10.24 -9.84 47.87
CA ARG A 280 10.68 -10.98 48.70
C ARG A 280 11.89 -10.65 49.59
N HIS A 281 12.71 -9.68 49.18
CA HIS A 281 13.94 -9.28 49.86
C HIS A 281 14.05 -7.76 50.01
N GLY A 282 14.56 -7.31 51.16
CA GLY A 282 14.69 -5.88 51.51
C GLY A 282 16.03 -5.24 51.14
N ALA A 283 16.95 -5.99 50.54
CA ALA A 283 18.22 -5.42 50.07
C ALA A 283 18.00 -4.42 48.92
N PRO A 284 18.79 -3.35 48.80
CA PRO A 284 18.73 -2.47 47.64
C PRO A 284 19.08 -3.25 46.37
N GLY A 285 18.40 -2.99 45.27
CA GLY A 285 18.57 -3.76 44.05
C GLY A 285 17.80 -3.21 42.87
N GLN A 286 18.13 -3.70 41.67
CA GLN A 286 17.46 -3.34 40.44
C GLN A 286 16.38 -4.37 40.10
N ILE A 287 15.22 -3.89 39.66
CA ILE A 287 14.14 -4.72 39.14
C ILE A 287 13.84 -4.35 37.69
N GLN A 288 13.34 -5.31 36.93
CA GLN A 288 12.93 -5.12 35.54
C GLN A 288 11.41 -5.11 35.46
N LEU A 289 10.83 -3.95 35.19
CA LEU A 289 9.40 -3.75 35.00
C LEU A 289 9.06 -3.81 33.50
N ILE A 290 8.10 -4.65 33.14
CA ILE A 290 7.54 -4.75 31.79
C ILE A 290 6.19 -4.04 31.77
N GLY A 291 6.11 -2.90 31.08
CA GLY A 291 4.85 -2.21 30.81
C GLY A 291 4.37 -2.51 29.39
N LYS A 292 3.18 -3.10 29.25
CA LYS A 292 2.50 -3.29 27.97
C LYS A 292 1.30 -2.35 27.89
N PHE A 293 1.28 -1.45 26.92
CA PHE A 293 0.26 -0.42 26.83
C PHE A 293 -0.05 -0.02 25.39
N GLN A 294 -1.18 0.63 25.17
CA GLN A 294 -1.61 1.10 23.87
C GLN A 294 -2.20 2.51 23.96
N GLY A 295 -1.95 3.32 22.94
CA GLY A 295 -2.53 4.64 22.80
C GLY A 295 -2.66 5.06 21.34
N CYS A 296 -3.36 6.17 21.11
CA CYS A 296 -3.62 6.70 19.78
C CYS A 296 -3.44 8.22 19.74
N GLU A 297 -3.30 8.73 18.52
CA GLU A 297 -3.43 10.14 18.21
C GLU A 297 -4.90 10.46 17.89
N SER A 298 -5.40 11.61 18.38
CA SER A 298 -6.77 12.09 18.14
C SER A 298 -7.12 12.32 16.65
N GLY A 299 -6.11 12.30 15.76
CA GLY A 299 -6.25 12.31 14.30
C GLY A 299 -6.60 10.95 13.67
N GLY A 300 -6.77 9.88 14.46
CA GLY A 300 -7.19 8.56 14.00
C GLY A 300 -6.05 7.58 13.71
N VAL A 301 -4.84 7.86 14.19
CA VAL A 301 -3.68 6.94 14.09
C VAL A 301 -3.48 6.24 15.42
N CYS A 302 -3.78 4.95 15.47
CA CYS A 302 -3.56 4.11 16.64
C CYS A 302 -2.25 3.33 16.54
N TYR A 303 -1.47 3.35 17.62
CA TYR A 303 -0.22 2.60 17.68
C TYR A 303 -0.53 1.15 18.06
N PRO A 304 0.23 0.17 17.52
CA PRO A 304 0.13 -1.21 17.99
C PRO A 304 0.51 -1.31 19.47
N PRO A 305 0.08 -2.35 20.21
CA PRO A 305 0.45 -2.54 21.61
C PRO A 305 1.97 -2.47 21.81
N MET A 306 2.40 -1.49 22.59
CA MET A 306 3.80 -1.19 22.87
C MET A 306 4.22 -1.94 24.13
N THR A 307 5.46 -2.46 24.14
CA THR A 307 6.06 -3.08 25.33
C THR A 307 7.35 -2.32 25.68
N ARG A 308 7.48 -1.90 26.94
CA ARG A 308 8.66 -1.21 27.47
C ARG A 308 9.20 -1.96 28.67
N ASN A 309 10.50 -2.25 28.64
CA ASN A 309 11.22 -2.85 29.75
C ASN A 309 12.05 -1.77 30.42
N LEU A 310 11.70 -1.43 31.66
CA LEU A 310 12.35 -0.39 32.46
C LEU A 310 13.11 -1.03 33.61
N ARG A 311 14.36 -0.61 33.79
CA ARG A 311 15.14 -0.92 34.98
C ARG A 311 14.83 0.12 36.05
N VAL A 312 14.34 -0.35 37.20
CA VAL A 312 14.02 0.51 38.35
C VAL A 312 14.94 0.15 39.51
N GLU A 313 15.63 1.15 40.05
CA GLU A 313 16.47 0.99 41.23
C GLU A 313 15.62 1.15 42.49
N LEU A 314 15.62 0.14 43.36
CA LEU A 314 14.84 0.16 44.59
C LEU A 314 15.75 0.40 45.82
N PRO A 315 15.34 1.28 46.74
CA PRO A 315 16.05 1.47 48.00
C PRO A 315 15.87 0.26 48.94
N ALA A 316 16.65 0.23 50.02
CA ALA A 316 16.52 -0.79 51.05
C ALA A 316 15.16 -0.70 51.77
N ALA A 317 14.55 -1.84 52.09
CA ALA A 317 13.27 -1.94 52.77
C ALA A 317 13.43 -2.67 54.12
N THR A 318 12.76 -2.18 55.17
CA THR A 318 12.70 -2.88 56.47
C THR A 318 11.77 -4.09 56.38
N THR A 319 11.97 -5.08 57.26
CA THR A 319 11.13 -6.28 57.32
C THR A 319 9.65 -5.97 57.59
N GLU A 320 9.38 -4.92 58.37
CA GLU A 320 8.03 -4.42 58.62
C GLU A 320 7.38 -3.82 57.36
N ALA A 321 8.12 -3.02 56.59
CA ALA A 321 7.62 -2.44 55.33
C ALA A 321 7.30 -3.52 54.28
N LEU A 322 8.11 -4.59 54.21
CA LEU A 322 7.87 -5.74 53.34
C LEU A 322 6.59 -6.50 53.72
N ALA A 323 6.37 -6.74 55.02
CA ALA A 323 5.17 -7.42 55.51
C ALA A 323 3.90 -6.62 55.22
N ILE A 324 3.93 -5.30 55.41
CA ILE A 324 2.81 -4.39 55.11
C ILE A 324 2.51 -4.38 53.60
N ALA A 325 3.54 -4.32 52.75
CA ALA A 325 3.38 -4.32 51.30
C ALA A 325 2.80 -5.65 50.79
N ALA A 326 3.28 -6.79 51.30
CA ALA A 326 2.75 -8.11 50.96
C ALA A 326 1.27 -8.25 51.33
N ALA A 327 0.88 -7.81 52.54
CA ALA A 327 -0.51 -7.81 52.97
C ALA A 327 -1.40 -6.91 52.09
N ARG A 328 -0.89 -5.74 51.67
CA ARG A 328 -1.60 -4.82 50.79
C ARG A 328 -1.83 -5.43 49.40
N VAL A 329 -0.79 -5.98 48.77
CA VAL A 329 -0.89 -6.63 47.45
C VAL A 329 -1.86 -7.80 47.48
N GLN A 330 -1.83 -8.63 48.52
CA GLN A 330 -2.77 -9.73 48.68
C GLN A 330 -4.23 -9.26 48.80
N SER A 331 -4.47 -8.17 49.52
CA SER A 331 -5.79 -7.54 49.65
C SER A 331 -6.29 -6.97 48.31
N GLU A 332 -5.42 -6.27 47.58
CA GLU A 332 -5.74 -5.70 46.26
C GLU A 332 -6.12 -6.80 45.24
N LEU A 333 -5.35 -7.89 45.18
CA LEU A 333 -5.62 -9.04 44.32
C LEU A 333 -6.91 -9.78 44.72
N ALA A 334 -7.20 -9.90 46.02
CA ALA A 334 -8.42 -10.51 46.51
C ALA A 334 -9.69 -9.71 46.14
N GLN A 335 -9.61 -8.37 46.15
CA GLN A 335 -10.73 -7.50 45.74
C GLN A 335 -11.04 -7.61 44.24
N VAL A 336 -10.01 -7.71 43.38
CA VAL A 336 -10.20 -7.93 41.94
C VAL A 336 -10.81 -9.31 41.68
N THR A 337 -10.39 -10.33 42.43
CA THR A 337 -10.95 -11.69 42.30
C THR A 337 -12.42 -11.74 42.75
N ALA A 338 -12.80 -10.96 43.77
CA ALA A 338 -14.19 -10.89 44.26
C ALA A 338 -15.16 -10.18 43.29
N GLN A 339 -14.68 -9.27 42.43
CA GLN A 339 -15.50 -8.61 41.40
C GLN A 339 -15.78 -9.49 40.17
N VAL A 340 -14.98 -10.55 39.95
CA VAL A 340 -15.13 -11.47 38.81
C VAL A 340 -16.10 -12.63 39.11
N THR A 341 -16.48 -12.86 40.37
CA THR A 341 -17.33 -13.99 40.81
C THR A 341 -18.85 -13.78 40.64
N THR A 342 -19.29 -12.80 39.85
CA THR A 342 -20.68 -12.78 39.37
C THR A 342 -20.77 -13.73 38.18
N PRO A 343 -21.62 -14.78 38.19
CA PRO A 343 -21.47 -15.90 37.26
C PRO A 343 -21.88 -15.51 35.83
N ALA A 344 -20.88 -15.26 34.99
CA ALA A 344 -20.99 -15.36 33.53
C ALA A 344 -20.38 -16.71 33.09
N PRO A 345 -20.93 -17.37 32.05
CA PRO A 345 -20.64 -18.78 31.78
C PRO A 345 -19.16 -18.99 31.42
N ALA A 346 -18.58 -20.02 32.01
CA ALA A 346 -17.19 -20.41 31.88
C ALA A 346 -16.72 -20.57 30.42
N LEU A 347 -15.63 -19.87 30.07
CA LEU A 347 -14.79 -20.20 28.93
C LEU A 347 -13.40 -20.58 29.45
N ALA A 348 -13.08 -21.84 29.21
CA ALA A 348 -11.80 -22.47 29.52
C ALA A 348 -10.62 -21.74 28.86
N ALA A 349 -9.46 -21.91 29.48
CA ALA A 349 -8.16 -21.46 29.01
C ALA A 349 -7.97 -21.63 27.49
N ALA A 350 -7.87 -20.50 26.79
CA ALA A 350 -7.36 -20.41 25.43
C ALA A 350 -6.35 -19.26 25.38
N ASN A 351 -5.16 -19.56 24.85
CA ASN A 351 -4.13 -18.58 24.51
C ASN A 351 -4.74 -17.34 23.84
N PRO A 352 -4.24 -16.11 24.09
CA PRO A 352 -4.79 -14.94 23.43
C PRO A 352 -4.48 -15.06 21.94
N ALA A 353 -5.50 -15.41 21.16
CA ALA A 353 -5.50 -15.24 19.72
C ALA A 353 -5.31 -13.75 19.42
N PRO A 354 -4.61 -13.39 18.32
CA PRO A 354 -4.47 -11.99 17.92
C PRO A 354 -5.87 -11.37 17.79
N ALA A 355 -6.05 -10.19 18.40
CA ALA A 355 -7.31 -9.48 18.48
C ALA A 355 -8.02 -9.49 17.13
N GLY A 356 -9.25 -9.99 17.11
CA GLY A 356 -10.09 -10.02 15.91
C GLY A 356 -10.29 -8.61 15.39
N VAL A 357 -10.21 -8.47 14.06
CA VAL A 357 -10.50 -7.22 13.35
C VAL A 357 -11.87 -6.70 13.80
N ALA A 358 -11.97 -5.42 14.16
CA ALA A 358 -13.25 -4.77 14.42
C ALA A 358 -14.23 -5.06 13.27
N ALA A 359 -15.52 -5.22 13.56
CA ALA A 359 -16.52 -5.63 12.56
C ALA A 359 -16.51 -4.73 11.30
N SER A 360 -16.19 -3.43 11.48
CA SER A 360 -15.98 -2.45 10.43
C SER A 360 -14.76 -2.75 9.54
N GLY A 361 -13.64 -3.16 10.13
CA GLY A 361 -12.42 -3.57 9.41
C GLY A 361 -12.58 -4.89 8.66
N LEU A 362 -13.30 -5.86 9.25
CA LEU A 362 -13.61 -7.13 8.58
C LEU A 362 -14.52 -6.90 7.36
N PHE A 363 -15.55 -6.08 7.50
CA PHE A 363 -16.44 -5.75 6.38
C PHE A 363 -15.67 -5.10 5.22
N LYS A 364 -14.79 -4.13 5.51
CA LYS A 364 -13.93 -3.51 4.49
C LYS A 364 -13.01 -4.54 3.82
N ALA A 365 -12.38 -5.43 4.59
CA ALA A 365 -11.51 -6.47 4.06
C ALA A 365 -12.27 -7.44 3.13
N LEU A 366 -13.47 -7.87 3.53
CA LEU A 366 -14.32 -8.73 2.70
C LEU A 366 -14.82 -7.99 1.44
N LEU A 367 -15.14 -6.70 1.55
CA LEU A 367 -15.52 -5.88 0.39
C LEU A 367 -14.36 -5.75 -0.59
N PHE A 368 -13.14 -5.48 -0.12
CA PHE A 368 -11.97 -5.44 -1.00
C PHE A 368 -11.62 -6.80 -1.58
N ALA A 369 -11.81 -7.90 -0.84
CA ALA A 369 -11.66 -9.25 -1.37
C ALA A 369 -12.70 -9.53 -2.47
N LEU A 370 -13.95 -9.14 -2.26
CA LEU A 370 -15.02 -9.24 -3.26
C LEU A 370 -14.68 -8.45 -4.53
N LEU A 371 -14.26 -7.18 -4.37
CA LEU A 371 -13.83 -6.33 -5.48
C LEU A 371 -12.60 -6.90 -6.19
N GLY A 372 -11.64 -7.44 -5.46
CA GLY A 372 -10.48 -8.14 -6.00
C GLY A 372 -10.89 -9.33 -6.86
N GLY A 373 -11.82 -10.15 -6.38
CA GLY A 373 -12.42 -11.25 -7.13
C GLY A 373 -13.10 -10.79 -8.42
N LEU A 374 -13.82 -9.66 -8.36
CA LEU A 374 -14.45 -9.06 -9.54
C LEU A 374 -13.40 -8.62 -10.57
N VAL A 375 -12.30 -8.00 -10.12
CA VAL A 375 -11.16 -7.59 -10.96
C VAL A 375 -10.50 -8.81 -11.63
N LEU A 376 -10.48 -9.99 -11.00
CA LEU A 376 -9.93 -11.21 -11.61
C LEU A 376 -10.64 -11.59 -12.92
N ASN A 377 -11.92 -11.20 -13.11
CA ASN A 377 -12.64 -11.44 -14.37
C ASN A 377 -12.09 -10.60 -15.54
N LEU A 378 -11.41 -9.48 -15.27
CA LEU A 378 -10.79 -8.64 -16.30
C LEU A 378 -9.42 -9.18 -16.72
N MET A 379 -8.88 -10.19 -16.03
CA MET A 379 -7.59 -10.76 -16.38
C MET A 379 -7.64 -11.58 -17.67
N PRO A 380 -6.65 -11.42 -18.56
CA PRO A 380 -6.68 -12.02 -19.90
C PRO A 380 -6.73 -13.55 -19.92
N CYS A 381 -6.37 -14.26 -18.84
CA CYS A 381 -6.49 -15.72 -18.78
C CYS A 381 -7.84 -16.25 -18.29
N VAL A 382 -8.70 -15.40 -17.70
CA VAL A 382 -10.03 -15.81 -17.21
C VAL A 382 -11.08 -15.65 -18.31
N LEU A 383 -10.93 -14.63 -19.13
CA LEU A 383 -11.79 -14.31 -20.28
C LEU A 383 -12.01 -15.46 -21.28
N PRO A 384 -11.03 -16.32 -21.63
CA PRO A 384 -11.26 -17.47 -22.52
C PRO A 384 -12.29 -18.46 -21.97
N VAL A 385 -12.23 -18.76 -20.67
CA VAL A 385 -13.14 -19.72 -20.03
C VAL A 385 -14.51 -19.09 -19.83
N LEU A 386 -14.55 -17.81 -19.43
CA LEU A 386 -15.79 -17.07 -19.24
C LEU A 386 -16.56 -16.90 -20.56
N SER A 387 -15.87 -16.57 -21.65
CA SER A 387 -16.47 -16.39 -22.97
C SER A 387 -17.02 -17.70 -23.55
N LEU A 388 -16.31 -18.82 -23.42
CA LEU A 388 -16.83 -20.14 -23.85
C LEU A 388 -18.14 -20.49 -23.14
N LYS A 389 -18.23 -20.23 -21.83
CA LYS A 389 -19.42 -20.55 -21.04
C LYS A 389 -20.56 -19.55 -21.23
N ALA A 390 -20.25 -18.27 -21.33
CA ALA A 390 -21.23 -17.22 -21.62
C ALA A 390 -21.92 -17.47 -22.98
N VAL A 391 -21.17 -17.94 -23.98
CA VAL A 391 -21.73 -18.37 -25.27
C VAL A 391 -22.63 -19.59 -25.09
N SER A 392 -22.22 -20.61 -24.34
CA SER A 392 -23.07 -21.79 -24.08
C SER A 392 -24.37 -21.46 -23.33
N LEU A 393 -24.34 -20.44 -22.46
CA LEU A 393 -25.51 -19.96 -21.71
C LEU A 393 -26.42 -19.07 -22.58
N ALA A 394 -25.84 -18.32 -23.53
CA ALA A 394 -26.58 -17.47 -24.46
C ALA A 394 -27.17 -18.24 -25.66
N GLU A 395 -26.53 -19.34 -26.07
CA GLU A 395 -26.99 -20.22 -27.16
C GLU A 395 -27.96 -21.30 -26.65
N ALA A 396 -27.89 -21.68 -25.38
CA ALA A 396 -28.94 -22.42 -24.71
C ALA A 396 -30.16 -21.50 -24.59
N GLY A 397 -31.07 -21.55 -25.57
CA GLY A 397 -32.38 -20.88 -25.54
C GLY A 397 -33.28 -21.45 -24.46
N GLU A 398 -32.82 -21.39 -23.22
CA GLU A 398 -33.24 -22.20 -22.11
C GLU A 398 -34.03 -21.39 -21.08
N THR A 399 -34.96 -22.07 -20.42
CA THR A 399 -35.83 -21.51 -19.38
C THR A 399 -35.02 -20.84 -18.24
N PRO A 400 -35.56 -19.81 -17.57
CA PRO A 400 -34.86 -19.12 -16.47
C PRO A 400 -34.33 -20.07 -15.39
N GLU A 401 -35.03 -21.18 -15.16
CA GLU A 401 -34.69 -22.18 -14.14
C GLU A 401 -33.38 -22.94 -14.44
N THR A 402 -33.10 -23.25 -15.71
CA THR A 402 -31.85 -23.91 -16.08
C THR A 402 -30.68 -22.93 -16.09
N ALA A 403 -30.90 -21.66 -16.45
CA ALA A 403 -29.88 -20.61 -16.33
C ALA A 403 -29.43 -20.39 -14.87
N HIS A 404 -30.37 -20.36 -13.91
CA HIS A 404 -30.05 -20.32 -12.48
C HIS A 404 -29.23 -21.54 -12.04
N ARG A 405 -29.60 -22.73 -12.50
CA ARG A 405 -28.91 -23.97 -12.15
C ARG A 405 -27.46 -23.96 -12.67
N HIS A 406 -27.25 -23.56 -13.92
CA HIS A 406 -25.91 -23.41 -14.49
C HIS A 406 -25.06 -22.41 -13.68
N ALA A 407 -25.64 -21.26 -13.31
CA ALA A 407 -24.98 -20.26 -12.48
C ALA A 407 -24.55 -20.80 -11.10
N LEU A 408 -25.46 -21.47 -10.39
CA LEU A 408 -25.20 -21.99 -9.05
C LEU A 408 -24.14 -23.09 -9.04
N TRP A 409 -24.16 -24.03 -10.00
CA TRP A 409 -23.16 -25.10 -10.05
C TRP A 409 -21.77 -24.57 -10.44
N TYR A 410 -21.70 -23.60 -11.34
CA TYR A 410 -20.45 -22.89 -11.63
C TYR A 410 -19.90 -22.20 -10.37
N THR A 411 -20.74 -21.43 -9.66
CA THR A 411 -20.36 -20.78 -8.41
C THR A 411 -19.91 -21.79 -7.35
N ALA A 412 -20.57 -22.95 -7.23
CA ALA A 412 -20.17 -24.01 -6.31
C ALA A 412 -18.78 -24.56 -6.63
N GLY A 413 -18.44 -24.73 -7.92
CA GLY A 413 -17.11 -25.12 -8.38
C GLY A 413 -16.04 -24.10 -7.95
N VAL A 414 -16.30 -22.82 -8.17
CA VAL A 414 -15.41 -21.73 -7.77
C VAL A 414 -15.25 -21.67 -6.23
N MET A 415 -16.36 -21.71 -5.48
CA MET A 415 -16.37 -21.70 -4.01
C MET A 415 -15.62 -22.86 -3.40
N SER A 416 -15.86 -24.08 -3.88
CA SER A 416 -15.15 -25.27 -3.38
C SER A 416 -13.65 -25.18 -3.64
N THR A 417 -13.23 -24.62 -4.79
CA THR A 417 -11.81 -24.45 -5.14
C THR A 417 -11.14 -23.42 -4.24
N PHE A 418 -11.74 -22.24 -4.04
CA PHE A 418 -11.17 -21.22 -3.16
C PHE A 418 -11.18 -21.62 -1.69
N ALA A 419 -12.20 -22.37 -1.24
CA ALA A 419 -12.21 -22.97 0.09
C ALA A 419 -11.07 -23.96 0.27
N LEU A 420 -10.87 -24.86 -0.71
CA LEU A 420 -9.78 -25.85 -0.68
C LEU A 420 -8.40 -25.17 -0.67
N ILE A 421 -8.19 -24.15 -1.51
CA ILE A 421 -6.94 -23.38 -1.55
C ILE A 421 -6.70 -22.70 -0.19
N GLY A 422 -7.71 -22.03 0.37
CA GLY A 422 -7.59 -21.36 1.67
C GLY A 422 -7.26 -22.34 2.80
N LEU A 423 -7.93 -23.50 2.84
CA LEU A 423 -7.65 -24.56 3.82
C LEU A 423 -6.25 -25.16 3.64
N LEU A 424 -5.80 -25.37 2.41
CA LEU A 424 -4.47 -25.89 2.11
C LEU A 424 -3.38 -24.91 2.53
N VAL A 425 -3.56 -23.61 2.25
CA VAL A 425 -2.64 -22.55 2.71
C VAL A 425 -2.57 -22.49 4.24
N LEU A 426 -3.71 -22.61 4.94
CA LEU A 426 -3.73 -22.65 6.40
C LEU A 426 -3.08 -23.91 6.98
N GLY A 427 -3.28 -25.07 6.34
CA GLY A 427 -2.61 -26.31 6.72
C GLY A 427 -1.09 -26.23 6.58
N LEU A 428 -0.61 -25.66 5.47
CA LEU A 428 0.83 -25.42 5.25
C LEU A 428 1.42 -24.42 6.25
N ARG A 429 0.66 -23.35 6.58
CA ARG A 429 1.03 -22.39 7.63
C ARG A 429 1.20 -23.09 8.99
N ALA A 430 0.27 -23.97 9.36
CA ALA A 430 0.35 -24.73 10.60
C ALA A 430 1.57 -25.67 10.65
N GLY A 431 2.03 -26.16 9.50
CA GLY A 431 3.25 -26.95 9.36
C GLY A 431 4.56 -26.14 9.40
N GLY A 432 4.52 -24.82 9.63
CA GLY A 432 5.70 -23.96 9.64
C GLY A 432 6.34 -23.74 8.27
N GLN A 433 5.69 -24.23 7.20
CA GLN A 433 6.10 -24.05 5.82
C GLN A 433 5.46 -22.76 5.30
N ALA A 434 6.12 -21.63 5.54
CA ALA A 434 5.77 -20.37 4.89
C ALA A 434 6.25 -20.46 3.43
N LEU A 435 5.50 -21.15 2.57
CA LEU A 435 5.74 -21.11 1.13
C LEU A 435 5.52 -19.68 0.67
N GLY A 436 6.61 -19.02 0.27
CA GLY A 436 6.55 -17.66 -0.21
C GLY A 436 5.62 -17.57 -1.41
N TRP A 437 4.70 -16.61 -1.39
CA TRP A 437 3.81 -16.43 -2.53
C TRP A 437 4.63 -15.93 -3.73
N GLY A 438 4.64 -16.69 -4.82
CA GLY A 438 5.52 -16.44 -5.96
C GLY A 438 6.70 -17.43 -6.12
N PHE A 439 6.88 -18.43 -5.24
CA PHE A 439 7.90 -19.49 -5.40
C PHE A 439 7.88 -20.16 -6.79
N GLN A 440 6.70 -20.27 -7.40
CA GLN A 440 6.54 -20.78 -8.77
C GLN A 440 7.35 -19.98 -9.80
N LEU A 441 7.50 -18.66 -9.60
CA LEU A 441 8.28 -17.78 -10.46
C LEU A 441 9.79 -17.83 -10.18
N GLN A 442 10.23 -18.43 -9.07
CA GLN A 442 11.65 -18.67 -8.79
C GLN A 442 12.17 -19.93 -9.49
N GLN A 443 11.28 -20.85 -9.88
CA GLN A 443 11.65 -22.09 -10.57
C GLN A 443 11.68 -21.87 -12.09
N PRO A 444 12.86 -21.89 -12.74
CA PRO A 444 13.00 -21.52 -14.15
C PRO A 444 12.21 -22.41 -15.10
N LEU A 445 12.08 -23.71 -14.77
CA LEU A 445 11.27 -24.65 -15.54
C LEU A 445 9.78 -24.32 -15.47
N ILE A 446 9.29 -23.88 -14.31
CA ILE A 446 7.89 -23.48 -14.13
C ILE A 446 7.63 -22.20 -14.94
N VAL A 447 8.51 -21.20 -14.83
CA VAL A 447 8.43 -19.95 -15.62
C VAL A 447 8.44 -20.24 -17.13
N ALA A 448 9.37 -21.05 -17.60
CA ALA A 448 9.48 -21.41 -19.01
C ALA A 448 8.23 -22.13 -19.54
N THR A 449 7.72 -23.11 -18.77
CA THR A 449 6.50 -23.84 -19.11
C THR A 449 5.28 -22.93 -19.10
N MET A 450 5.17 -22.05 -18.11
CA MET A 450 4.09 -21.07 -18.00
C MET A 450 4.10 -20.11 -19.19
N GLY A 451 5.29 -19.68 -19.64
CA GLY A 451 5.45 -18.91 -20.87
C GLY A 451 4.89 -19.65 -22.10
N TYR A 452 5.17 -20.95 -22.26
CA TYR A 452 4.59 -21.74 -23.35
C TYR A 452 3.08 -21.87 -23.25
N VAL A 453 2.53 -22.03 -22.04
CA VAL A 453 1.08 -22.01 -21.82
C VAL A 453 0.48 -20.68 -22.26
N MET A 454 1.10 -19.54 -21.93
CA MET A 454 0.65 -18.22 -22.37
C MET A 454 0.67 -18.08 -23.89
N VAL A 455 1.69 -18.62 -24.57
CA VAL A 455 1.78 -18.65 -26.03
C VAL A 455 0.63 -19.48 -26.62
N VAL A 456 0.38 -20.68 -26.11
CA VAL A 456 -0.69 -21.58 -26.59
C VAL A 456 -2.07 -20.95 -26.39
N LEU A 457 -2.33 -20.37 -25.21
CA LEU A 457 -3.60 -19.70 -24.93
C LEU A 457 -3.79 -18.46 -25.82
N GLY A 458 -2.73 -17.67 -26.02
CA GLY A 458 -2.75 -16.53 -26.93
C GLY A 458 -3.05 -16.96 -28.37
N LEU A 459 -2.40 -18.03 -28.87
CA LEU A 459 -2.70 -18.59 -30.20
C LEU A 459 -4.15 -19.05 -30.31
N GLY A 460 -4.69 -19.65 -29.25
CA GLY A 460 -6.09 -20.05 -29.16
C GLY A 460 -7.05 -18.86 -29.31
N LEU A 461 -6.80 -17.79 -28.56
CA LEU A 461 -7.61 -16.56 -28.62
C LEU A 461 -7.47 -15.81 -29.95
N SER A 462 -6.29 -15.86 -30.58
CA SER A 462 -6.05 -15.26 -31.90
C SER A 462 -6.76 -15.99 -33.05
N GLY A 463 -7.29 -17.20 -32.79
CA GLY A 463 -7.91 -18.06 -33.80
C GLY A 463 -6.89 -18.76 -34.71
N VAL A 464 -5.59 -18.62 -34.43
CA VAL A 464 -4.51 -19.31 -35.17
C VAL A 464 -4.51 -20.80 -34.88
N ILE A 465 -4.97 -21.21 -33.69
CA ILE A 465 -5.26 -22.60 -33.36
C ILE A 465 -6.72 -22.74 -32.99
N THR A 466 -7.43 -23.62 -33.70
CA THR A 466 -8.64 -24.21 -33.13
C THR A 466 -8.18 -25.24 -32.11
N LEU A 467 -8.23 -24.83 -30.82
CA LEU A 467 -8.19 -25.72 -29.65
C LEU A 467 -9.40 -26.67 -29.75
N GLY A 468 -9.29 -27.60 -30.69
CA GLY A 468 -10.27 -28.62 -30.94
C GLY A 468 -10.39 -29.48 -29.69
N SER A 469 -11.58 -30.04 -29.53
CA SER A 469 -12.02 -30.94 -28.46
C SER A 469 -10.97 -31.89 -27.84
N SER A 470 -9.87 -32.22 -28.52
CA SER A 470 -8.85 -33.13 -28.03
C SER A 470 -7.85 -32.58 -26.99
N LEU A 471 -7.49 -31.28 -27.00
CA LEU A 471 -6.61 -30.72 -25.94
C LEU A 471 -7.43 -30.36 -24.69
N THR A 472 -8.69 -29.98 -24.93
CA THR A 472 -9.73 -29.85 -23.93
C THR A 472 -9.96 -31.20 -23.24
N ASN A 473 -9.98 -32.34 -23.94
CA ASN A 473 -10.37 -33.67 -23.42
C ASN A 473 -9.74 -34.14 -22.08
N VAL A 474 -8.53 -33.72 -21.71
CA VAL A 474 -7.88 -34.18 -20.46
C VAL A 474 -8.52 -33.54 -19.21
N GLY A 475 -9.07 -32.33 -19.32
CA GLY A 475 -9.86 -31.67 -18.26
C GLY A 475 -11.33 -31.48 -18.61
N SER A 476 -11.64 -31.49 -19.90
CA SER A 476 -12.97 -31.24 -20.44
C SER A 476 -13.80 -32.50 -20.57
N GLY A 477 -13.26 -33.71 -20.50
CA GLY A 477 -14.11 -34.90 -20.39
C GLY A 477 -15.11 -34.78 -19.23
N LEU A 478 -14.74 -34.07 -18.16
CA LEU A 478 -15.63 -33.72 -17.05
C LEU A 478 -16.39 -32.39 -17.26
N ALA A 479 -15.77 -31.38 -17.88
CA ALA A 479 -16.39 -30.06 -18.11
C ALA A 479 -17.31 -29.96 -19.35
N THR A 480 -17.26 -30.91 -20.28
CA THR A 480 -18.14 -31.01 -21.47
C THR A 480 -19.40 -31.83 -21.21
N HIS A 481 -19.54 -32.45 -20.02
CA HIS A 481 -20.82 -33.03 -19.63
C HIS A 481 -21.87 -31.92 -19.52
N SER A 482 -22.96 -32.03 -20.28
CA SER A 482 -24.11 -31.14 -20.15
C SER A 482 -24.72 -31.25 -18.74
N GLY A 483 -25.06 -30.12 -18.13
CA GLY A 483 -25.70 -30.04 -16.82
C GLY A 483 -24.73 -29.80 -15.65
N ALA A 484 -25.24 -30.01 -14.43
CA ALA A 484 -24.63 -29.59 -13.16
C ALA A 484 -23.15 -29.95 -12.98
N ARG A 485 -22.76 -31.17 -13.38
CA ARG A 485 -21.37 -31.65 -13.23
C ARG A 485 -20.41 -30.86 -14.13
N GLY A 486 -20.78 -30.59 -15.38
CA GLY A 486 -19.93 -29.82 -16.29
C GLY A 486 -19.74 -28.39 -15.83
N ASP A 487 -20.80 -27.75 -15.30
CA ASP A 487 -20.73 -26.39 -14.77
C ASP A 487 -19.79 -26.30 -13.56
N PHE A 488 -19.90 -27.25 -12.64
CA PHE A 488 -19.03 -27.36 -11.47
C PHE A 488 -17.56 -27.47 -11.87
N PHE A 489 -17.21 -28.41 -12.74
CA PHE A 489 -15.83 -28.59 -13.19
C PHE A 489 -15.34 -27.44 -14.08
N THR A 490 -16.23 -26.73 -14.77
CA THR A 490 -15.89 -25.49 -15.47
C THR A 490 -15.46 -24.40 -14.48
N GLY A 491 -16.16 -24.28 -13.34
CA GLY A 491 -15.77 -23.38 -12.25
C GLY A 491 -14.41 -23.71 -11.65
N VAL A 492 -14.12 -25.01 -11.44
CA VAL A 492 -12.81 -25.48 -10.97
C VAL A 492 -11.72 -25.16 -11.99
N LEU A 493 -11.95 -25.47 -13.27
CA LEU A 493 -11.00 -25.21 -14.35
C LEU A 493 -10.69 -23.71 -14.49
N ALA A 494 -11.71 -22.86 -14.35
CA ALA A 494 -11.54 -21.41 -14.37
C ALA A 494 -10.55 -20.95 -13.29
N CYS A 495 -10.63 -21.48 -12.06
CA CYS A 495 -9.72 -21.12 -10.97
C CYS A 495 -8.28 -21.62 -11.20
N VAL A 496 -8.13 -22.85 -11.72
CA VAL A 496 -6.81 -23.44 -12.01
C VAL A 496 -6.09 -22.69 -13.12
N VAL A 497 -6.81 -22.36 -14.20
CA VAL A 497 -6.24 -21.63 -15.36
C VAL A 497 -5.98 -20.15 -15.05
N ALA A 498 -6.72 -19.56 -14.10
CA ALA A 498 -6.51 -18.18 -13.65
C ALA A 498 -5.24 -18.01 -12.79
N SER A 499 -4.83 -19.05 -12.06
CA SER A 499 -3.75 -18.97 -11.06
C SER A 499 -2.45 -18.34 -11.58
N PRO A 500 -1.92 -18.69 -12.78
CA PRO A 500 -0.71 -18.09 -13.34
C PRO A 500 -0.69 -16.56 -13.45
N CYS A 501 -1.83 -15.92 -13.76
CA CYS A 501 -1.90 -14.47 -14.00
C CYS A 501 -2.46 -13.67 -12.81
N THR A 502 -2.97 -14.35 -11.80
CA THR A 502 -3.39 -13.72 -10.53
C THR A 502 -2.22 -13.51 -9.56
N ALA A 503 -1.12 -14.25 -9.76
CA ALA A 503 0.04 -14.23 -8.87
C ALA A 503 0.63 -12.83 -8.59
N PRO A 504 0.82 -11.93 -9.58
CA PRO A 504 1.39 -10.59 -9.33
C PRO A 504 0.47 -9.67 -8.51
N PHE A 505 -0.85 -9.91 -8.53
CA PHE A 505 -1.84 -9.01 -7.95
C PHE A 505 -2.34 -9.49 -6.58
N MET A 506 -2.22 -10.79 -6.28
CA MET A 506 -2.69 -11.36 -5.02
C MET A 506 -1.70 -11.23 -3.85
N GLY A 507 -0.47 -10.75 -4.08
CA GLY A 507 0.57 -10.67 -3.04
C GLY A 507 0.15 -9.94 -1.77
N GLY A 508 -0.47 -8.76 -1.90
CA GLY A 508 -0.95 -7.99 -0.74
C GLY A 508 -2.14 -8.63 -0.02
N ALA A 509 -3.11 -9.17 -0.76
CA ALA A 509 -4.28 -9.83 -0.19
C ALA A 509 -3.90 -11.11 0.57
N LEU A 510 -2.93 -11.86 0.05
CA LEU A 510 -2.41 -13.05 0.71
C LEU A 510 -1.56 -12.72 1.92
N ALA A 511 -0.66 -11.72 1.83
CA ALA A 511 0.10 -11.25 2.99
C ALA A 511 -0.83 -10.84 4.15
N PHE A 512 -1.90 -10.11 3.85
CA PHE A 512 -2.95 -9.80 4.82
C PHE A 512 -3.60 -11.08 5.37
N ALA A 513 -4.07 -11.99 4.52
CA ALA A 513 -4.70 -13.24 4.95
C ALA A 513 -3.78 -14.11 5.83
N PHE A 514 -2.48 -14.12 5.57
CA PHE A 514 -1.48 -14.84 6.39
C PHE A 514 -1.31 -14.26 7.80
N MET A 515 -1.55 -12.97 7.99
CA MET A 515 -1.46 -12.32 9.31
C MET A 515 -2.74 -12.49 10.14
N GLN A 516 -3.84 -12.91 9.52
CA GLN A 516 -5.15 -13.02 10.16
C GLN A 516 -5.40 -14.40 10.81
N PRO A 517 -6.33 -14.50 11.77
CA PRO A 517 -6.86 -15.77 12.27
C PRO A 517 -7.41 -16.65 11.14
N ALA A 518 -7.35 -17.98 11.32
CA ALA A 518 -7.74 -18.96 10.31
C ALA A 518 -9.13 -18.70 9.70
N LEU A 519 -10.11 -18.34 10.53
CA LEU A 519 -11.47 -18.05 10.07
C LEU A 519 -11.51 -16.84 9.11
N ILE A 520 -10.83 -15.75 9.44
CA ILE A 520 -10.81 -14.53 8.62
C ILE A 520 -10.09 -14.81 7.29
N ALA A 521 -9.00 -15.58 7.31
CA ALA A 521 -8.32 -15.98 6.09
C ALA A 521 -9.23 -16.78 5.14
N VAL A 522 -9.96 -17.78 5.64
CA VAL A 522 -10.93 -18.54 4.83
C VAL A 522 -12.04 -17.63 4.28
N LEU A 523 -12.58 -16.73 5.10
CA LEU A 523 -13.62 -15.79 4.66
C LEU A 523 -13.13 -14.87 3.53
N VAL A 524 -11.87 -14.41 3.59
CA VAL A 524 -11.26 -13.60 2.51
C VAL A 524 -11.15 -14.41 1.21
N PHE A 525 -10.70 -15.68 1.27
CA PHE A 525 -10.65 -16.55 0.08
C PHE A 525 -12.04 -16.82 -0.50
N LEU A 526 -13.05 -17.03 0.35
CA LEU A 526 -14.43 -17.21 -0.08
C LEU A 526 -15.00 -15.93 -0.71
N ALA A 527 -14.76 -14.77 -0.11
CA ALA A 527 -15.18 -13.48 -0.67
C ALA A 527 -14.54 -13.21 -2.04
N LEU A 528 -13.24 -13.51 -2.18
CA LEU A 528 -12.53 -13.40 -3.46
C LEU A 528 -13.10 -14.34 -4.52
N GLY A 529 -13.32 -15.61 -4.18
CA GLY A 529 -13.97 -16.55 -5.09
C GLY A 529 -15.40 -16.12 -5.44
N PHE A 530 -16.12 -15.51 -4.50
CA PHE A 530 -17.50 -15.07 -4.73
C PHE A 530 -17.51 -13.89 -5.69
N GLY A 531 -16.54 -12.97 -5.56
CA GLY A 531 -16.30 -11.91 -6.52
C GLY A 531 -15.98 -12.44 -7.93
N LEU A 532 -15.20 -13.51 -8.04
CA LEU A 532 -14.94 -14.17 -9.32
C LEU A 532 -16.22 -14.74 -9.94
N ALA A 533 -17.07 -15.40 -9.15
CA ALA A 533 -18.31 -16.01 -9.62
C ALA A 533 -19.48 -15.02 -9.82
N LEU A 534 -19.38 -13.82 -9.23
CA LEU A 534 -20.46 -12.84 -9.17
C LEU A 534 -21.01 -12.45 -10.55
N PRO A 535 -20.21 -12.17 -11.60
CA PRO A 535 -20.74 -11.78 -12.91
C PRO A 535 -21.63 -12.86 -13.52
N PHE A 536 -21.25 -14.13 -13.38
CA PHE A 536 -22.03 -15.25 -13.92
C PHE A 536 -23.33 -15.46 -13.14
N LEU A 537 -23.30 -15.28 -11.82
CA LEU A 537 -24.48 -15.31 -10.96
C LEU A 537 -25.45 -14.18 -11.30
N LEU A 538 -24.95 -12.96 -11.53
CA LEU A 538 -25.76 -11.81 -11.96
C LEU A 538 -26.41 -12.04 -13.33
N ILE A 539 -25.68 -12.58 -14.30
CA ILE A 539 -26.23 -12.89 -15.63
C ILE A 539 -27.31 -13.98 -15.54
N GLY A 540 -27.12 -14.99 -14.69
CA GLY A 540 -28.10 -16.05 -14.50
C GLY A 540 -29.41 -15.56 -13.85
N PHE A 541 -29.33 -14.74 -12.79
CA PHE A 541 -30.49 -14.33 -11.99
C PHE A 541 -31.16 -13.03 -12.47
N VAL A 542 -30.46 -12.18 -13.21
CA VAL A 542 -30.99 -10.89 -13.70
C VAL A 542 -31.23 -10.98 -15.21
N PRO A 543 -32.45 -11.34 -15.66
CA PRO A 543 -32.73 -11.52 -17.09
C PRO A 543 -32.48 -10.23 -17.88
N GLY A 544 -32.75 -9.05 -17.30
CA GLY A 544 -32.47 -7.77 -17.94
C GLY A 544 -30.99 -7.51 -18.24
N LEU A 545 -30.07 -8.09 -17.46
CA LEU A 545 -28.63 -8.00 -17.70
C LEU A 545 -28.21 -8.96 -18.82
N ALA A 546 -28.76 -10.18 -18.84
CA ALA A 546 -28.56 -11.14 -19.92
C ALA A 546 -29.05 -10.60 -21.28
N HIS A 547 -30.17 -9.89 -21.31
CA HIS A 547 -30.72 -9.29 -22.54
C HIS A 547 -29.92 -8.07 -23.03
N ARG A 548 -29.11 -7.43 -22.18
CA ARG A 548 -28.20 -6.34 -22.57
C ARG A 548 -26.86 -6.81 -23.12
N LEU A 549 -26.52 -8.08 -22.94
CA LEU A 549 -25.29 -8.61 -23.50
C LEU A 549 -25.39 -8.68 -25.03
N PRO A 550 -24.37 -8.19 -25.77
CA PRO A 550 -24.35 -8.29 -27.21
C PRO A 550 -24.34 -9.78 -27.61
N LYS A 551 -25.13 -10.13 -28.62
CA LYS A 551 -25.17 -11.50 -29.15
C LYS A 551 -23.75 -11.93 -29.60
N PRO A 552 -23.33 -13.17 -29.33
CA PRO A 552 -22.03 -13.66 -29.77
C PRO A 552 -21.92 -13.55 -31.30
N GLY A 553 -20.81 -12.99 -31.77
CA GLY A 553 -20.61 -12.62 -33.17
C GLY A 553 -19.26 -11.97 -33.40
N LYS A 554 -19.14 -11.13 -34.44
CA LYS A 554 -17.86 -10.53 -34.85
C LYS A 554 -17.16 -9.72 -33.74
N TRP A 555 -17.91 -8.97 -32.94
CA TRP A 555 -17.33 -8.19 -31.85
C TRP A 555 -16.62 -9.07 -30.81
N MET A 556 -17.20 -10.23 -30.48
CA MET A 556 -16.60 -11.17 -29.54
C MET A 556 -15.30 -11.78 -30.09
N GLU A 557 -15.24 -12.07 -31.39
CA GLU A 557 -14.01 -12.54 -32.04
C GLU A 557 -12.93 -11.46 -32.04
N THR A 558 -13.29 -10.20 -32.33
CA THR A 558 -12.35 -9.07 -32.21
C THR A 558 -11.86 -8.91 -30.78
N LEU A 559 -12.73 -9.02 -29.78
CA LEU A 559 -12.35 -8.95 -28.37
C LEU A 559 -11.38 -10.07 -27.97
N LYS A 560 -11.64 -11.32 -28.40
CA LYS A 560 -10.71 -12.45 -28.17
C LYS A 560 -9.33 -12.18 -28.78
N GLN A 561 -9.29 -11.72 -30.02
CA GLN A 561 -8.04 -11.38 -30.72
C GLN A 561 -7.28 -10.25 -30.03
N VAL A 562 -7.97 -9.20 -29.57
CA VAL A 562 -7.36 -8.11 -28.80
C VAL A 562 -6.78 -8.61 -27.47
N LEU A 563 -7.49 -9.53 -26.79
CA LEU A 563 -7.04 -10.13 -25.53
C LEU A 563 -5.89 -11.13 -25.69
N ALA A 564 -5.60 -11.61 -26.90
CA ALA A 564 -4.43 -12.43 -27.17
C ALA A 564 -3.11 -11.65 -26.98
N PHE A 565 -3.08 -10.35 -27.32
CA PHE A 565 -1.86 -9.53 -27.22
C PHE A 565 -1.33 -9.40 -25.78
N PRO A 566 -2.15 -9.09 -24.75
CA PRO A 566 -1.71 -9.15 -23.35
C PRO A 566 -1.10 -10.49 -22.92
N LEU A 567 -1.62 -11.62 -23.42
CA LEU A 567 -1.04 -12.95 -23.13
C LEU A 567 0.34 -13.10 -23.76
N TYR A 568 0.53 -12.64 -25.00
CA TYR A 568 1.84 -12.62 -25.64
C TYR A 568 2.82 -11.70 -24.92
N PHE A 569 2.39 -10.51 -24.49
CA PHE A 569 3.24 -9.62 -23.66
C PHE A 569 3.62 -10.28 -22.34
N THR A 570 2.70 -11.03 -21.72
CA THR A 570 2.99 -11.82 -20.52
C THR A 570 4.02 -12.91 -20.80
N ALA A 571 3.93 -13.61 -21.93
CA ALA A 571 4.92 -14.61 -22.33
C ALA A 571 6.31 -13.98 -22.54
N VAL A 572 6.37 -12.81 -23.17
CA VAL A 572 7.62 -12.05 -23.34
C VAL A 572 8.19 -11.62 -21.99
N TRP A 573 7.34 -11.14 -21.07
CA TRP A 573 7.77 -10.79 -19.72
C TRP A 573 8.32 -11.99 -18.95
N LEU A 574 7.67 -13.17 -19.04
CA LEU A 574 8.18 -14.39 -18.42
C LEU A 574 9.52 -14.85 -19.03
N ALA A 575 9.71 -14.66 -20.35
CA ALA A 575 11.00 -14.92 -21.00
C ALA A 575 12.10 -13.96 -20.52
N TRP A 576 11.75 -12.69 -20.26
CA TRP A 576 12.67 -11.70 -19.68
C TRP A 576 13.05 -12.07 -18.23
N VAL A 577 12.08 -12.50 -17.41
CA VAL A 577 12.31 -13.03 -16.05
C VAL A 577 13.22 -14.26 -16.10
N LEU A 578 12.98 -15.18 -17.03
CA LEU A 578 13.83 -16.37 -17.24
C LEU A 578 15.26 -15.98 -17.63
N GLY A 579 15.40 -14.94 -18.45
CA GLY A 579 16.70 -14.37 -18.83
C GLY A 579 17.49 -13.82 -17.62
N HIS A 580 16.81 -13.29 -16.61
CA HIS A 580 17.47 -12.84 -15.38
C HIS A 580 17.82 -14.01 -14.45
N GLN A 581 17.09 -15.12 -14.52
CA GLN A 581 17.39 -16.33 -13.73
C GLN A 581 18.57 -17.13 -14.30
N ARG A 582 18.62 -17.31 -15.63
CA ARG A 582 19.50 -18.26 -16.32
C ARG A 582 20.30 -17.66 -17.48
N GLY A 583 20.23 -16.34 -17.69
CA GLY A 583 21.00 -15.61 -18.69
C GLY A 583 20.30 -15.50 -20.05
N ALA A 584 20.89 -14.71 -20.95
CA ALA A 584 20.36 -14.48 -22.30
C ALA A 584 20.22 -15.77 -23.12
N ASP A 585 21.09 -16.76 -22.88
CA ASP A 585 21.03 -18.08 -23.53
C ASP A 585 19.74 -18.84 -23.18
N ALA A 586 19.24 -18.70 -21.95
CA ALA A 586 17.99 -19.31 -21.55
C ALA A 586 16.79 -18.69 -22.28
N MET A 587 16.81 -17.36 -22.45
CA MET A 587 15.80 -16.65 -23.24
C MET A 587 15.85 -17.08 -24.71
N ALA A 588 17.05 -17.22 -25.29
CA ALA A 588 17.20 -17.69 -26.67
C ALA A 588 16.69 -19.13 -26.84
N LEU A 589 17.06 -20.05 -25.95
CA LEU A 589 16.54 -21.43 -25.96
C LEU A 589 15.03 -21.46 -25.83
N TRP A 590 14.46 -20.67 -24.91
CA TRP A 590 13.02 -20.57 -24.74
C TRP A 590 12.32 -20.05 -26.00
N LEU A 591 12.86 -19.03 -26.67
CA LEU A 591 12.32 -18.53 -27.94
C LEU A 591 12.34 -19.59 -29.04
N VAL A 592 13.44 -20.37 -29.14
CA VAL A 592 13.52 -21.51 -30.08
C VAL A 592 12.42 -22.53 -29.78
N GLY A 593 12.20 -22.86 -28.50
CA GLY A 593 11.13 -23.77 -28.10
C GLY A 593 9.74 -23.20 -28.36
N ALA A 594 9.51 -21.91 -28.10
CA ALA A 594 8.24 -21.24 -28.38
C ALA A 594 7.91 -21.23 -29.88
N ILE A 595 8.88 -20.92 -30.74
CA ILE A 595 8.73 -20.98 -32.20
C ILE A 595 8.47 -22.42 -32.65
N SER A 596 9.18 -23.40 -32.08
CA SER A 596 8.97 -24.82 -32.37
C SER A 596 7.57 -25.28 -31.97
N LEU A 597 7.06 -24.81 -30.84
CA LEU A 597 5.70 -25.07 -30.36
C LEU A 597 4.65 -24.44 -31.27
N ILE A 598 4.82 -23.18 -31.66
CA ILE A 598 3.96 -22.50 -32.64
C ILE A 598 3.93 -23.29 -33.95
N ALA A 599 5.10 -23.69 -34.45
CA ALA A 599 5.23 -24.49 -35.67
C ALA A 599 4.56 -25.87 -35.55
N ALA A 600 4.69 -26.53 -34.40
CA ALA A 600 4.06 -27.83 -34.13
C ALA A 600 2.53 -27.73 -34.18
N LEU A 601 1.98 -26.72 -33.51
CA LEU A 601 0.54 -26.48 -33.45
C LEU A 601 -0.02 -26.09 -34.82
N TRP A 602 0.67 -25.21 -35.54
CA TRP A 602 0.30 -24.84 -36.90
C TRP A 602 0.37 -26.03 -37.88
N TRP A 603 1.41 -26.86 -37.79
CA TRP A 603 1.55 -28.08 -38.61
C TRP A 603 0.42 -29.08 -38.31
N TRP A 604 0.07 -29.24 -37.02
CA TRP A 604 -1.02 -30.10 -36.59
C TRP A 604 -2.36 -29.70 -37.20
N GLU A 605 -2.66 -28.41 -37.20
CA GLU A 605 -3.93 -27.88 -37.69
C GLU A 605 -4.01 -27.90 -39.22
N ARG A 606 -2.94 -27.48 -39.90
CA ARG A 606 -2.86 -27.54 -41.37
C ARG A 606 -2.90 -28.99 -41.88
N GLY A 607 -2.35 -29.92 -41.10
CA GLY A 607 -2.41 -31.36 -41.34
C GLY A 607 -3.80 -31.99 -41.17
N ARG A 608 -4.80 -31.28 -40.64
CA ARG A 608 -6.20 -31.76 -40.61
C ARG A 608 -6.81 -31.91 -42.01
N TYR A 609 -6.28 -31.18 -43.00
CA TYR A 609 -6.75 -31.16 -44.38
C TYR A 609 -5.90 -31.99 -45.35
N ARG A 610 -4.91 -32.76 -44.86
CA ARG A 610 -4.02 -33.63 -45.66
C ARG A 610 -4.19 -35.12 -45.30
N ALA A 611 -4.09 -36.00 -46.30
CA ALA A 611 -4.36 -37.44 -46.18
C ALA A 611 -3.29 -38.27 -45.44
N ASN A 612 -2.03 -37.79 -45.33
CA ASN A 612 -0.94 -38.57 -44.72
C ASN A 612 -0.82 -38.35 -43.20
N GLN A 613 -1.54 -39.17 -42.44
CA GLN A 613 -1.59 -39.10 -40.97
C GLN A 613 -0.22 -39.35 -40.30
N SER A 614 0.63 -40.21 -40.87
CA SER A 614 1.96 -40.52 -40.32
C SER A 614 2.92 -39.32 -40.38
N ALA A 615 3.00 -38.62 -41.51
CA ALA A 615 3.83 -37.43 -41.67
C ALA A 615 3.38 -36.27 -40.76
N ARG A 616 2.07 -36.19 -40.48
CA ARG A 616 1.52 -35.24 -39.50
C ARG A 616 2.02 -35.55 -38.10
N VAL A 617 1.84 -36.79 -37.62
CA VAL A 617 2.23 -37.21 -36.27
C VAL A 617 3.74 -37.10 -36.06
N LEU A 618 4.55 -37.56 -37.03
CA LEU A 618 6.01 -37.50 -36.96
C LEU A 618 6.52 -36.05 -36.95
N GLY A 619 6.00 -35.20 -37.84
CA GLY A 619 6.39 -33.79 -37.91
C GLY A 619 6.05 -33.01 -36.62
N THR A 620 4.86 -33.23 -36.06
CA THR A 620 4.51 -32.65 -34.76
C THR A 620 5.32 -33.23 -33.61
N GLY A 621 5.58 -34.53 -33.61
CA GLY A 621 6.39 -35.19 -32.59
C GLY A 621 7.80 -34.63 -32.53
N LEU A 622 8.44 -34.42 -33.69
CA LEU A 622 9.78 -33.84 -33.77
C LEU A 622 9.84 -32.41 -33.21
N LEU A 623 8.86 -31.56 -33.54
CA LEU A 623 8.81 -30.17 -33.06
C LEU A 623 8.48 -30.09 -31.56
N LEU A 624 7.66 -31.00 -31.03
CA LEU A 624 7.42 -31.13 -29.60
C LEU A 624 8.65 -31.64 -28.85
N LEU A 625 9.40 -32.58 -29.44
CA LEU A 625 10.70 -33.01 -28.90
C LEU A 625 11.71 -31.86 -28.88
N LEU A 626 11.72 -31.01 -29.89
CA LEU A 626 12.55 -29.80 -29.92
C LEU A 626 12.12 -28.77 -28.86
N THR A 627 10.82 -28.64 -28.62
CA THR A 627 10.29 -27.80 -27.53
C THR A 627 10.70 -28.34 -26.16
N ALA A 628 10.65 -29.67 -25.97
CA ALA A 628 11.07 -30.33 -24.74
C ALA A 628 12.59 -30.28 -24.52
N SER A 629 13.39 -30.42 -25.58
CA SER A 629 14.85 -30.32 -25.49
C SER A 629 15.30 -28.89 -25.16
N SER A 630 14.59 -27.87 -25.64
CA SER A 630 14.77 -26.48 -25.23
C SER A 630 14.55 -26.29 -23.72
N LEU A 631 13.45 -26.83 -23.15
CA LEU A 631 13.21 -26.79 -21.69
C LEU A 631 14.31 -27.50 -20.91
N TRP A 632 14.75 -28.65 -21.40
CA TRP A 632 15.87 -29.39 -20.80
C TRP A 632 17.17 -28.57 -20.84
N GLY A 633 17.44 -27.88 -21.94
CA GLY A 633 18.56 -26.97 -22.09
C GLY A 633 18.51 -25.82 -21.08
N VAL A 634 17.36 -25.17 -20.92
CA VAL A 634 17.13 -24.13 -19.91
C VAL A 634 17.43 -24.64 -18.50
N HIS A 635 17.00 -25.86 -18.17
CA HIS A 635 17.26 -26.47 -16.86
C HIS A 635 18.76 -26.68 -16.58
N ARG A 636 19.54 -27.02 -17.60
CA ARG A 636 20.98 -27.30 -17.52
C ARG A 636 21.86 -26.05 -17.43
N LEU A 637 21.34 -24.89 -17.80
CA LEU A 637 22.09 -23.63 -17.68
C LEU A 637 22.31 -23.27 -16.20
N PRO A 638 23.50 -22.76 -15.84
CA PRO A 638 23.79 -22.32 -14.48
C PRO A 638 22.94 -21.10 -14.10
N THR A 639 22.72 -20.90 -12.81
CA THR A 639 22.09 -19.68 -12.29
C THR A 639 23.03 -18.49 -12.49
N VAL A 640 22.49 -17.37 -12.93
CA VAL A 640 23.26 -16.13 -13.03
C VAL A 640 23.35 -15.53 -11.62
N ASN A 641 24.53 -15.59 -11.00
CA ASN A 641 24.80 -14.86 -9.76
C ASN A 641 25.27 -13.44 -10.09
N PRO A 642 24.54 -12.38 -9.69
CA PRO A 642 24.89 -11.00 -10.00
C PRO A 642 26.19 -10.51 -9.35
N ALA A 643 26.83 -11.32 -8.49
CA ALA A 643 28.13 -11.01 -7.87
C ALA A 643 29.27 -10.76 -8.88
N ALA A 644 29.15 -11.23 -10.13
CA ALA A 644 30.18 -11.06 -11.17
C ALA A 644 30.05 -9.77 -12.02
N SER A 645 29.02 -8.93 -11.78
CA SER A 645 28.79 -7.71 -12.57
C SER A 645 28.50 -6.49 -11.71
N ALA A 646 29.25 -6.32 -10.62
CA ALA A 646 29.28 -5.07 -9.86
C ALA A 646 30.31 -4.12 -10.48
N SER A 647 29.91 -3.41 -11.53
CA SER A 647 30.62 -2.22 -12.00
C SER A 647 29.58 -1.15 -12.29
N ASN A 648 29.48 -0.17 -11.37
CA ASN A 648 28.70 1.09 -11.44
C ASN A 648 27.33 1.18 -10.74
N THR A 649 27.00 0.34 -9.74
CA THR A 649 25.74 0.52 -8.98
C THR A 649 26.01 0.89 -7.51
N VAL A 650 25.31 1.93 -7.02
CA VAL A 650 25.32 2.44 -5.63
C VAL A 650 24.86 1.39 -4.58
N SER A 651 24.36 0.24 -5.02
CA SER A 651 23.88 -0.84 -4.16
C SER A 651 24.96 -1.90 -3.88
N THR A 652 25.19 -2.19 -2.61
CA THR A 652 25.94 -3.38 -2.18
C THR A 652 25.03 -4.61 -2.09
N VAL A 653 25.53 -5.78 -2.48
CA VAL A 653 24.79 -7.05 -2.36
C VAL A 653 24.55 -7.34 -0.88
N TYR A 654 23.32 -7.71 -0.53
CA TYR A 654 22.97 -8.09 0.82
C TYR A 654 23.70 -9.37 1.25
N SER A 655 24.29 -9.33 2.43
CA SER A 655 24.67 -10.51 3.19
C SER A 655 24.50 -10.22 4.68
N GLU A 656 24.27 -11.26 5.48
CA GLU A 656 24.08 -11.10 6.92
C GLU A 656 25.35 -10.53 7.59
N SER A 657 26.54 -10.94 7.12
CA SER A 657 27.81 -10.42 7.63
C SER A 657 28.03 -8.95 7.25
N THR A 658 27.67 -8.53 6.03
CA THR A 658 27.73 -7.12 5.61
C THR A 658 26.76 -6.26 6.41
N LEU A 659 25.53 -6.73 6.63
CA LEU A 659 24.56 -6.04 7.48
C LEU A 659 25.08 -5.91 8.91
N ALA A 660 25.59 -6.99 9.50
CA ALA A 660 26.15 -6.98 10.85
C ALA A 660 27.34 -6.01 10.98
N ALA A 661 28.26 -6.01 10.01
CA ALA A 661 29.41 -5.11 9.98
C ALA A 661 29.01 -3.63 9.88
N LEU A 662 28.06 -3.30 9.00
CA LEU A 662 27.56 -1.93 8.84
C LEU A 662 26.81 -1.44 10.09
N ARG A 663 26.07 -2.33 10.75
CA ARG A 663 25.41 -2.04 12.02
C ARG A 663 26.41 -1.83 13.16
N ALA A 664 27.45 -2.65 13.23
CA ALA A 664 28.54 -2.48 14.21
C ALA A 664 29.30 -1.16 13.98
N ALA A 665 29.35 -0.68 12.74
CA ALA A 665 29.92 0.62 12.39
C ALA A 665 28.96 1.82 12.61
N HIS A 666 27.82 1.61 13.27
CA HIS A 666 26.81 2.66 13.54
C HIS A 666 26.33 3.42 12.30
N ARG A 667 26.33 2.75 11.13
CA ARG A 667 25.82 3.33 9.89
C ARG A 667 24.33 3.05 9.75
N THR A 668 23.57 4.02 9.26
CA THR A 668 22.19 3.77 8.82
C THR A 668 22.23 2.80 7.64
N VAL A 669 21.44 1.73 7.70
CA VAL A 669 21.38 0.71 6.65
C VAL A 669 19.95 0.59 6.14
N PHE A 670 19.78 0.77 4.83
CA PHE A 670 18.52 0.50 4.15
C PHE A 670 18.63 -0.82 3.39
N VAL A 671 17.83 -1.80 3.77
CA VAL A 671 17.79 -3.13 3.16
C VAL A 671 16.55 -3.26 2.28
N ASN A 672 16.77 -3.54 1.00
CA ASN A 672 15.73 -3.82 0.00
C ASN A 672 15.80 -5.28 -0.43
N MET A 673 14.81 -6.07 -0.02
CA MET A 673 14.56 -7.41 -0.55
C MET A 673 13.59 -7.33 -1.74
N THR A 674 14.06 -7.74 -2.91
CA THR A 674 13.39 -7.53 -4.21
C THR A 674 13.51 -8.77 -5.09
N ALA A 675 12.83 -8.78 -6.24
CA ALA A 675 12.96 -9.80 -7.28
C ALA A 675 12.53 -9.26 -8.64
N ASP A 676 13.03 -9.87 -9.73
CA ASP A 676 12.68 -9.49 -11.10
C ASP A 676 11.26 -9.86 -11.50
N TRP A 677 10.74 -10.96 -10.95
CA TRP A 677 9.36 -11.38 -11.13
C TRP A 677 8.37 -10.58 -10.26
N CYS A 678 8.85 -9.75 -9.35
CA CYS A 678 8.02 -8.94 -8.45
C CYS A 678 7.69 -7.59 -9.08
N LEU A 679 6.47 -7.44 -9.60
CA LEU A 679 6.04 -6.23 -10.29
C LEU A 679 6.10 -4.98 -9.38
N SER A 680 5.58 -5.05 -8.15
CA SER A 680 5.64 -3.93 -7.20
C SER A 680 7.06 -3.54 -6.85
N CYS A 681 7.98 -4.51 -6.77
CA CYS A 681 9.39 -4.25 -6.57
C CYS A 681 9.97 -3.43 -7.73
N LYS A 682 9.66 -3.82 -8.97
CA LYS A 682 10.13 -3.11 -10.18
C LYS A 682 9.53 -1.73 -10.34
N VAL A 683 8.27 -1.54 -9.93
CA VAL A 683 7.65 -0.21 -9.86
C VAL A 683 8.44 0.67 -8.90
N ASN A 684 8.65 0.24 -7.65
CA ASN A 684 9.42 1.02 -6.66
C ASN A 684 10.88 1.25 -7.09
N GLU A 685 11.53 0.26 -7.71
CA GLU A 685 12.87 0.40 -8.27
C GLU A 685 12.93 1.47 -9.35
N ARG A 686 11.92 1.57 -10.21
CA ARG A 686 11.88 2.56 -11.29
C ARG A 686 11.41 3.94 -10.83
N SER A 687 10.37 4.00 -10.00
CA SER A 687 9.74 5.25 -9.57
C SER A 687 10.49 5.96 -8.45
N THR A 688 11.21 5.20 -7.61
CA THR A 688 11.71 5.70 -6.33
C THR A 688 13.19 5.38 -6.14
N LEU A 689 13.58 4.10 -6.11
CA LEU A 689 14.94 3.66 -5.74
C LEU A 689 15.98 3.84 -6.85
N GLY A 690 15.56 4.00 -8.10
CA GLY A 690 16.42 4.21 -9.27
C GLY A 690 16.64 5.67 -9.64
N THR A 691 16.06 6.60 -8.87
CA THR A 691 16.07 8.05 -9.14
C THR A 691 17.34 8.73 -8.63
N GLU A 692 17.72 9.86 -9.23
CA GLU A 692 18.82 10.69 -8.70
C GLU A 692 18.53 11.23 -7.30
N ARG A 693 17.25 11.53 -7.02
CA ARG A 693 16.79 11.98 -5.69
C ARG A 693 17.18 10.97 -4.60
N PHE A 694 16.97 9.68 -4.86
CA PHE A 694 17.36 8.63 -3.92
C PHE A 694 18.88 8.47 -3.80
N ARG A 695 19.63 8.54 -4.90
CA ARG A 695 21.11 8.50 -4.83
C ARG A 695 21.67 9.65 -3.99
N LYS A 696 21.15 10.86 -4.19
CA LYS A 696 21.52 12.03 -3.41
C LYS A 696 21.15 11.86 -1.93
N LEU A 697 19.96 11.35 -1.63
CA LEU A 697 19.55 11.05 -0.25
C LEU A 697 20.49 10.07 0.47
N LEU A 698 20.93 9.00 -0.22
CA LEU A 698 21.90 8.05 0.34
C LEU A 698 23.26 8.73 0.62
N GLN A 699 23.71 9.61 -0.28
CA GLN A 699 24.95 10.37 -0.10
C GLN A 699 24.84 11.37 1.06
N ASP A 700 23.77 12.16 1.11
CA ASP A 700 23.52 13.18 2.13
C ASP A 700 23.41 12.59 3.54
N THR A 701 22.81 11.40 3.66
CA THR A 701 22.59 10.73 4.96
C THR A 701 23.71 9.75 5.32
N GLY A 702 24.64 9.46 4.39
CA GLY A 702 25.64 8.40 4.56
C GLY A 702 25.04 6.99 4.71
N THR A 703 23.79 6.79 4.27
CA THR A 703 23.07 5.52 4.41
C THR A 703 23.66 4.45 3.48
N ALA A 704 23.96 3.28 4.04
CA ALA A 704 24.37 2.12 3.26
C ALA A 704 23.14 1.41 2.66
N TYR A 705 23.14 1.21 1.34
CA TYR A 705 22.06 0.53 0.63
C TYR A 705 22.42 -0.92 0.32
N LEU A 706 21.71 -1.85 0.95
CA LEU A 706 21.84 -3.30 0.72
C LEU A 706 20.67 -3.81 -0.12
N LYS A 707 20.99 -4.52 -1.21
CA LYS A 707 20.00 -5.15 -2.10
C LYS A 707 20.10 -6.67 -2.00
N GLY A 708 19.03 -7.32 -1.53
CA GLY A 708 18.87 -8.77 -1.58
C GLY A 708 17.97 -9.16 -2.76
N ASP A 709 18.53 -9.88 -3.72
CA ASP A 709 17.82 -10.34 -4.92
C ASP A 709 17.28 -11.76 -4.69
N TRP A 710 15.95 -11.88 -4.65
CA TRP A 710 15.21 -13.13 -4.46
C TRP A 710 14.56 -13.63 -5.76
N THR A 711 15.12 -13.22 -6.92
CA THR A 711 14.74 -13.73 -8.25
C THR A 711 14.98 -15.23 -8.34
N ASN A 712 16.12 -15.69 -7.84
CA ASN A 712 16.41 -17.10 -7.56
C ASN A 712 16.32 -17.34 -6.05
N GLU A 713 16.11 -18.59 -5.64
CA GLU A 713 16.10 -18.95 -4.22
C GLU A 713 17.47 -18.66 -3.58
N ASP A 714 17.46 -17.79 -2.56
CA ASP A 714 18.63 -17.47 -1.75
C ASP A 714 18.31 -17.73 -0.26
N PRO A 715 19.08 -18.59 0.44
CA PRO A 715 18.79 -18.95 1.82
C PRO A 715 19.00 -17.80 2.81
N GLY A 716 19.91 -16.86 2.51
CA GLY A 716 20.15 -15.67 3.33
C GLY A 716 19.00 -14.67 3.25
N VAL A 717 18.47 -14.44 2.05
CA VAL A 717 17.27 -13.62 1.84
C VAL A 717 16.03 -14.30 2.44
N ALA A 718 15.88 -15.61 2.27
CA ALA A 718 14.77 -16.37 2.86
C ALA A 718 14.78 -16.30 4.40
N ALA A 719 15.95 -16.43 5.03
CA ALA A 719 16.09 -16.27 6.48
C ALA A 719 15.72 -14.86 6.94
N PHE A 720 16.14 -13.82 6.20
CA PHE A 720 15.80 -12.44 6.51
C PHE A 720 14.30 -12.15 6.40
N LEU A 721 13.63 -12.64 5.34
CA LEU A 721 12.19 -12.53 5.18
C LEU A 721 11.45 -13.20 6.35
N LYS A 722 11.88 -14.42 6.72
CA LYS A 722 11.31 -15.16 7.85
C LYS A 722 11.48 -14.42 9.18
N GLN A 723 12.65 -13.83 9.42
CA GLN A 723 12.93 -13.04 10.63
C GLN A 723 11.97 -11.85 10.79
N HIS A 724 11.57 -11.23 9.68
CA HIS A 724 10.65 -10.09 9.66
C HIS A 724 9.18 -10.48 9.47
N GLY A 725 8.85 -11.78 9.53
CA GLY A 725 7.50 -12.28 9.34
C GLY A 725 6.93 -12.04 7.93
N ALA A 726 7.80 -11.78 6.94
CA ALA A 726 7.41 -11.52 5.57
C ALA A 726 7.27 -12.84 4.79
N VAL A 727 6.14 -13.00 4.09
CA VAL A 727 5.83 -14.17 3.25
C VAL A 727 6.30 -14.00 1.80
N GLY A 728 7.04 -12.93 1.50
CA GLY A 728 7.57 -12.66 0.16
C GLY A 728 8.14 -11.25 0.04
N VAL A 729 8.47 -10.87 -1.21
CA VAL A 729 8.98 -9.54 -1.58
C VAL A 729 7.85 -8.68 -2.19
N PRO A 730 7.91 -7.33 -2.10
CA PRO A 730 8.99 -6.53 -1.54
C PRO A 730 8.99 -6.49 -0.01
N LEU A 731 10.19 -6.47 0.58
CA LEU A 731 10.39 -6.12 1.99
C LEU A 731 11.47 -5.04 2.09
N TYR A 732 11.15 -3.96 2.80
CA TYR A 732 12.02 -2.82 3.01
C TYR A 732 12.23 -2.63 4.52
N VAL A 733 13.49 -2.63 4.95
CA VAL A 733 13.84 -2.49 6.37
C VAL A 733 14.91 -1.41 6.52
N VAL A 734 14.71 -0.51 7.48
CA VAL A 734 15.69 0.52 7.85
C VAL A 734 16.26 0.19 9.23
N TYR A 735 17.58 0.17 9.32
CA TYR A 735 18.34 0.09 10.57
C TYR A 735 18.97 1.46 10.83
N PRO A 736 18.52 2.21 11.86
CA PRO A 736 19.09 3.51 12.18
C PRO A 736 20.54 3.42 12.66
N GLY A 737 21.41 4.32 12.20
CA GLY A 737 22.80 4.41 12.68
C GLY A 737 22.92 4.78 14.17
N THR A 738 21.87 5.40 14.73
CA THR A 738 21.77 5.81 16.14
C THR A 738 21.60 4.64 17.12
N GLY A 739 21.47 3.39 16.64
CA GLY A 739 21.34 2.21 17.49
C GLY A 739 19.91 1.83 17.90
N GLY A 740 18.89 2.42 17.24
CA GLY A 740 17.48 2.08 17.43
C GLY A 740 17.06 0.72 16.85
N ALA A 741 15.86 0.28 17.20
CA ALA A 741 15.26 -0.93 16.60
C ALA A 741 15.01 -0.73 15.10
N ALA A 742 15.14 -1.82 14.33
CA ALA A 742 14.83 -1.80 12.91
C ALA A 742 13.32 -1.61 12.69
N PHE A 743 12.95 -0.87 11.65
CA PHE A 743 11.54 -0.70 11.28
C PHE A 743 11.32 -1.01 9.80
N THR A 744 10.14 -1.54 9.50
CA THR A 744 9.72 -1.92 8.15
C THR A 744 9.01 -0.77 7.46
N LEU A 745 9.27 -0.58 6.16
CA LEU A 745 8.55 0.39 5.35
C LEU A 745 7.38 -0.28 4.59
N PRO A 746 6.38 0.51 4.15
CA PRO A 746 5.29 0.00 3.30
C PRO A 746 5.80 -0.63 2.01
N THR A 747 5.00 -1.55 1.44
CA THR A 747 5.32 -2.26 0.19
C THR A 747 5.33 -1.35 -1.04
N LEU A 748 4.64 -0.21 -1.00
CA LEU A 748 4.70 0.85 -2.01
C LEU A 748 5.51 2.01 -1.45
N LEU A 749 6.60 2.36 -2.13
CA LEU A 749 7.52 3.39 -1.68
C LEU A 749 7.31 4.69 -2.47
N THR A 750 7.25 5.81 -1.76
CA THR A 750 7.38 7.14 -2.35
C THR A 750 8.68 7.80 -1.89
N PRO A 751 9.21 8.79 -2.65
CA PRO A 751 10.42 9.51 -2.25
C PRO A 751 10.31 10.14 -0.85
N GLU A 752 9.13 10.63 -0.49
CA GLU A 752 8.86 11.30 0.80
C GLU A 752 8.91 10.32 1.97
N ILE A 753 8.51 9.06 1.76
CA ILE A 753 8.63 7.99 2.76
C ILE A 753 10.11 7.70 3.03
N LEU A 754 10.93 7.61 1.98
CA LEU A 754 12.37 7.33 2.14
C LEU A 754 13.11 8.51 2.76
N GLU A 755 12.81 9.75 2.37
CA GLU A 755 13.44 10.93 2.97
C GLU A 755 13.18 11.02 4.46
N ARG A 756 11.97 10.74 4.92
CA ARG A 756 11.63 10.69 6.34
C ARG A 756 12.22 9.50 7.08
N ALA A 757 12.45 8.38 6.39
CA ALA A 757 12.97 7.18 7.01
C ALA A 757 14.50 7.22 7.17
N LEU A 758 15.21 7.95 6.29
CA LEU A 758 16.68 7.95 6.25
C LEU A 758 17.32 9.21 6.85
N ARG A 759 16.53 10.27 7.10
CA ARG A 759 16.95 11.45 7.86
C ARG A 759 16.44 11.34 9.30
#